data_AF-A0A7X1G354-F1
#
_entry.id   AF-A0A7X1G354-F1
#
_cell.length_a   1.000
_cell.length_b   1.000
_cell.length_c   1.000
_cell.angle_alpha   90.00
_cell.angle_beta   90.00
_cell.angle_gamma   90.00
#
_symmetry.space_group_name_H-M   'P 1'
#
loop_
_entity.id
_entity.type
_entity.pdbx_description
1 polymer ?
#
loop_
_entity_poly.entity_id
_entity_poly.type
_entity_poly.pdbx_seq_one_letter_code
_entity_poly.pdbx_strand_id
1 'polypeptide(L)'
;MNSLSQHAVPVIPLHDLLQRFNQVRRHSEHLASPLSAEDMGAQSMPDASPAKWHLAHTTWFFETFLLAEQLPHYTPFDPDFCYLFNSYYEAVGPRQPRPQRGLMTRPGLDRVRAYRAHVDQHMQVLLSGDLAPEVYALIELGLSHEQQHQELLLMDILHLFSLSALKPAYDPAWPVDATGQRGRFIGHAGGLVEIGHAGDGFAFDNEGPRHKVFAQAFEIADRLVTNGEWLEFVEAGGYTQAGLWLADGWATVQGEGWHAPFYWQQDNAGNWLEMSLRGLQPLQLDAPVVHISYYEAAAFAQWAGARLPTEAEWEIAAGTGQLQQLDDVAWQWTQSAYSAYPGFQPAVSAVGEYNGKFMINQMVLRGGASITPVGHSRPTYRNFFGPACRWMFSSLRLARDVTPYSARNDGSDEFARDAVTGLSAPQKSISPKYFYDTQGSQLFEAICTLPEYYPTRAETALLTEIAPQLAALIAEDAALVEFGAGACDKVRLLLDAVPQIGLYVPIDICSNALERAGAQLRQRYPALRIAPLVDDFTRALHLPEETRGHPRVGFFPGSTLGNFTRPQAVRFLRSARELLGPDARFIIGVDMVKDIATLEAAYDDAAGVTARFNKNLLTRMNRELDADFDEQAFDHLAVWNPDYERIEMHLVSRRAQQVRVAGRTFAFKAGERLHTENSHKFTVQSFTELAAAAGWEVSDQWVSESPQVALFCLR
;
A
#
# COMPACT_ATOMS: atom_id res chain seq x y z
N MET A 1 42.63 -12.20 23.97
CA MET A 1 41.94 -11.16 24.76
C MET A 1 41.40 -10.13 23.78
N ASN A 2 40.15 -10.30 23.35
CA ASN A 2 39.40 -9.27 22.62
C ASN A 2 38.03 -9.19 23.28
N SER A 3 37.75 -7.98 23.75
CA SER A 3 36.61 -7.57 24.56
C SER A 3 35.30 -7.67 23.78
N LEU A 4 34.43 -8.61 24.15
CA LEU A 4 33.01 -8.55 23.84
C LEU A 4 32.42 -7.39 24.65
N SER A 5 31.88 -6.39 23.96
CA SER A 5 31.16 -5.27 24.56
C SER A 5 29.92 -5.80 25.27
N GLN A 6 29.96 -5.76 26.60
CA GLN A 6 28.78 -5.88 27.46
C GLN A 6 27.89 -4.66 27.20
N HIS A 7 26.87 -4.83 26.36
CA HIS A 7 25.79 -3.85 26.26
C HIS A 7 24.89 -4.01 27.48
N ALA A 8 24.82 -2.95 28.29
CA ALA A 8 24.05 -2.94 29.53
C ALA A 8 22.56 -2.97 29.21
N VAL A 9 21.89 -4.05 29.61
CA VAL A 9 20.42 -4.14 29.62
C VAL A 9 19.88 -3.04 30.56
N PRO A 10 18.85 -2.27 30.17
CA PRO A 10 18.29 -1.25 31.03
C PRO A 10 17.71 -1.93 32.27
N VAL A 11 18.30 -1.63 33.44
CA VAL A 11 17.82 -2.16 34.71
C VAL A 11 16.52 -1.45 35.05
N ILE A 12 15.38 -2.08 34.72
CA ILE A 12 14.09 -1.71 35.30
C ILE A 12 14.22 -1.89 36.83
N PRO A 13 13.80 -0.92 37.65
CA PRO A 13 13.84 -1.06 39.11
C PRO A 13 13.21 -2.39 39.56
N LEU A 14 13.84 -3.12 40.49
CA LEU A 14 13.35 -4.43 40.95
C LEU A 14 11.88 -4.40 41.43
N HIS A 15 11.45 -3.27 41.99
CA HIS A 15 10.05 -3.04 42.39
C HIS A 15 9.08 -3.13 41.20
N ASP A 16 9.47 -2.61 40.04
CA ASP A 16 8.67 -2.60 38.83
C ASP A 16 8.63 -4.00 38.18
N LEU A 17 9.69 -4.80 38.28
CA LEU A 17 9.73 -6.18 37.77
C LEU A 17 8.82 -7.12 38.56
N LEU A 18 8.83 -7.04 39.90
CA LEU A 18 7.92 -7.82 40.74
C LEU A 18 6.45 -7.43 40.49
N GLN A 19 6.17 -6.14 40.34
CA GLN A 19 4.84 -5.68 39.99
C GLN A 19 4.40 -6.25 38.64
N ARG A 20 5.27 -6.20 37.62
CA ARG A 20 4.99 -6.75 36.29
C ARG A 20 4.78 -8.26 36.31
N PHE A 21 5.61 -9.01 37.05
CA PHE A 21 5.39 -10.44 37.27
C PHE A 21 4.00 -10.70 37.83
N ASN A 22 3.63 -10.03 38.92
CA ASN A 22 2.32 -10.20 39.54
C ASN A 22 1.16 -9.77 38.60
N GLN A 23 1.36 -8.79 37.72
CA GLN A 23 0.36 -8.37 36.73
C GLN A 23 0.15 -9.44 35.66
N VAL A 24 1.24 -9.96 35.07
CA VAL A 24 1.18 -11.02 34.06
C VAL A 24 0.54 -12.28 34.65
N ARG A 25 0.97 -12.72 35.83
CA ARG A 25 0.42 -13.92 36.48
C ARG A 25 -1.08 -13.80 36.78
N ARG A 26 -1.52 -12.63 37.27
CA ARG A 26 -2.94 -12.35 37.53
C ARG A 26 -3.77 -12.29 36.25
N HIS A 27 -3.21 -11.82 35.14
CA HIS A 27 -3.93 -11.78 33.88
C HIS A 27 -4.28 -13.19 33.38
N SER A 28 -3.35 -14.15 33.47
CA SER A 28 -3.64 -15.57 33.16
C SER A 28 -4.78 -16.14 33.99
N GLU A 29 -4.82 -15.83 35.29
CA GLU A 29 -5.90 -16.27 36.19
C GLU A 29 -7.23 -15.59 35.87
N HIS A 30 -7.20 -14.30 35.54
CA HIS A 30 -8.38 -13.56 35.10
C HIS A 30 -8.98 -14.18 33.84
N LEU A 31 -8.16 -14.48 32.82
CA LEU A 31 -8.62 -15.14 31.59
C LEU A 31 -9.20 -16.54 31.85
N ALA A 32 -8.66 -17.28 32.82
CA ALA A 32 -9.16 -18.59 33.17
C ALA A 32 -10.40 -18.57 34.09
N SER A 33 -10.70 -17.43 34.75
CA SER A 33 -11.74 -17.35 35.78
C SER A 33 -13.18 -17.62 35.31
N PRO A 34 -13.59 -17.33 34.05
CA PRO A 34 -14.93 -17.65 33.58
C PRO A 34 -15.13 -19.14 33.26
N LEU A 35 -14.05 -19.93 33.20
CA LEU A 35 -14.07 -21.30 32.70
C LEU A 35 -14.42 -22.31 33.81
N SER A 36 -15.22 -23.32 33.47
CA SER A 36 -15.48 -24.46 34.36
C SER A 36 -14.28 -25.41 34.41
N ALA A 37 -14.28 -26.33 35.39
CA ALA A 37 -13.22 -27.33 35.48
C ALA A 37 -13.21 -28.28 34.26
N GLU A 38 -14.39 -28.51 33.68
CA GLU A 38 -14.62 -29.30 32.47
C GLU A 38 -14.00 -28.60 31.25
N ASP A 39 -14.26 -27.31 31.06
CA ASP A 39 -13.68 -26.52 29.96
C ASP A 39 -12.15 -26.53 30.04
N MET A 40 -11.62 -26.37 31.26
CA MET A 40 -10.18 -26.28 31.49
C MET A 40 -9.45 -27.63 31.32
N GLY A 41 -10.18 -28.74 31.24
CA GLY A 41 -9.62 -30.09 31.08
C GLY A 41 -9.60 -30.60 29.64
N ALA A 42 -10.43 -30.06 28.76
CA ALA A 42 -10.62 -30.56 27.40
C ALA A 42 -9.49 -30.14 26.45
N GLN A 43 -9.23 -30.99 25.43
CA GLN A 43 -8.37 -30.67 24.30
C GLN A 43 -9.17 -30.89 23.01
N SER A 44 -9.48 -29.81 22.31
CA SER A 44 -10.35 -29.83 21.13
C SER A 44 -9.67 -30.30 19.84
N MET A 45 -8.35 -30.22 19.76
CA MET A 45 -7.53 -30.73 18.65
C MET A 45 -6.05 -30.85 19.09
N PRO A 46 -5.19 -31.57 18.34
CA PRO A 46 -3.77 -31.75 18.71
C PRO A 46 -2.99 -30.45 18.87
N ASP A 47 -3.37 -29.40 18.14
CA ASP A 47 -2.70 -28.11 18.25
C ASP A 47 -3.08 -27.31 19.50
N ALA A 48 -4.32 -27.47 19.97
CA ALA A 48 -4.83 -26.83 21.17
C ALA A 48 -4.31 -27.55 22.44
N SER A 49 -4.21 -26.85 23.55
CA SER A 49 -3.92 -27.41 24.87
C SER A 49 -5.04 -27.07 25.87
N PRO A 50 -5.31 -27.93 26.87
CA PRO A 50 -6.26 -27.60 27.92
C PRO A 50 -5.85 -26.32 28.66
N ALA A 51 -6.81 -25.47 29.04
CA ALA A 51 -6.50 -24.23 29.75
C ALA A 51 -5.75 -24.49 31.08
N LYS A 52 -6.05 -25.58 31.79
CA LYS A 52 -5.27 -25.97 32.99
C LYS A 52 -3.83 -26.35 32.66
N TRP A 53 -3.57 -26.87 31.46
CA TRP A 53 -2.22 -27.16 31.01
C TRP A 53 -1.45 -25.86 30.74
N HIS A 54 -2.05 -24.84 30.12
CA HIS A 54 -1.41 -23.52 29.96
C HIS A 54 -1.01 -22.89 31.29
N LEU A 55 -1.93 -22.90 32.26
CA LEU A 55 -1.68 -22.38 33.61
C LEU A 55 -0.53 -23.11 34.32
N ALA A 56 -0.44 -24.43 34.18
CA ALA A 56 0.61 -25.22 34.77
C ALA A 56 1.94 -25.12 34.00
N HIS A 57 1.89 -25.05 32.67
CA HIS A 57 3.07 -24.98 31.80
C HIS A 57 3.84 -23.66 31.96
N THR A 58 3.13 -22.54 31.99
CA THR A 58 3.75 -21.23 32.27
C THR A 58 4.43 -21.22 33.64
N THR A 59 3.82 -21.90 34.63
CA THR A 59 4.38 -22.08 35.97
C THR A 59 5.63 -22.96 35.97
N TRP A 60 5.58 -24.06 35.21
CA TRP A 60 6.72 -24.96 35.00
C TRP A 60 7.93 -24.26 34.40
N PHE A 61 7.74 -23.28 33.52
CA PHE A 61 8.84 -22.48 32.98
C PHE A 61 9.62 -21.78 34.11
N PHE A 62 8.92 -21.06 34.99
CA PHE A 62 9.54 -20.37 36.13
C PHE A 62 10.19 -21.35 37.11
N GLU A 63 9.51 -22.46 37.43
CA GLU A 63 10.08 -23.45 38.33
C GLU A 63 11.38 -24.06 37.78
N THR A 64 11.37 -24.46 36.51
CA THR A 64 12.47 -25.21 35.88
C THR A 64 13.67 -24.33 35.59
N PHE A 65 13.47 -23.19 34.95
CA PHE A 65 14.57 -22.38 34.43
C PHE A 65 15.04 -21.30 35.42
N LEU A 66 14.23 -20.96 36.43
CA LEU A 66 14.57 -19.92 37.40
C LEU A 66 14.69 -20.49 38.81
N LEU A 67 13.62 -21.05 39.39
CA LEU A 67 13.65 -21.40 40.82
C LEU A 67 14.61 -22.56 41.13
N ALA A 68 14.58 -23.63 40.33
CA ALA A 68 15.46 -24.79 40.53
C ALA A 68 16.96 -24.47 40.37
N GLU A 69 17.28 -23.47 39.55
CA GLU A 69 18.67 -23.06 39.27
C GLU A 69 19.16 -21.96 40.22
N GLN A 70 18.29 -21.02 40.61
CA GLN A 70 18.69 -19.78 41.31
C GLN A 70 18.46 -19.81 42.82
N LEU A 71 17.52 -20.62 43.33
CA LEU A 71 17.23 -20.67 44.77
C LEU A 71 17.89 -21.88 45.42
N PRO A 72 18.84 -21.68 46.35
CA PRO A 72 19.44 -22.78 47.11
C PRO A 72 18.38 -23.57 47.88
N HIS A 73 18.46 -24.90 47.81
CA HIS A 73 17.54 -25.82 48.48
C HIS A 73 16.06 -25.71 48.04
N TYR A 74 15.78 -25.14 46.86
CA TYR A 74 14.44 -25.18 46.29
C TYR A 74 13.95 -26.63 46.12
N THR A 75 12.73 -26.90 46.58
CA THR A 75 12.08 -28.21 46.42
C THR A 75 10.96 -28.07 45.39
N PRO A 76 11.02 -28.79 44.26
CA PRO A 76 9.95 -28.77 43.27
C PRO A 76 8.60 -29.11 43.89
N PHE A 77 7.53 -28.45 43.44
CA PHE A 77 6.19 -28.64 44.00
C PHE A 77 5.72 -30.10 43.91
N ASP A 78 6.02 -30.74 42.78
CA ASP A 78 5.73 -32.14 42.51
C ASP A 78 6.74 -32.66 41.46
N PRO A 79 7.50 -33.73 41.72
CA PRO A 79 8.55 -34.19 40.80
C PRO A 79 8.00 -34.64 39.44
N ASP A 80 6.74 -35.06 39.37
CA ASP A 80 6.13 -35.53 38.10
C ASP A 80 5.75 -34.36 37.18
N PHE A 81 5.64 -33.14 37.72
CA PHE A 81 5.16 -31.98 36.95
C PHE A 81 6.12 -31.57 35.85
N CYS A 82 7.42 -31.85 35.99
CA CYS A 82 8.39 -31.63 34.93
C CYS A 82 8.06 -32.44 33.67
N TYR A 83 7.63 -33.69 33.81
CA TYR A 83 7.21 -34.52 32.67
C TYR A 83 5.88 -34.05 32.08
N LEU A 84 4.91 -33.70 32.94
CA LEU A 84 3.56 -33.34 32.51
C LEU A 84 3.48 -32.00 31.78
N PHE A 85 4.35 -31.05 32.18
CA PHE A 85 4.26 -29.66 31.75
C PHE A 85 5.46 -29.18 30.93
N ASN A 86 6.45 -30.02 30.64
CA ASN A 86 7.41 -29.73 29.58
C ASN A 86 6.68 -29.67 28.21
N SER A 87 6.87 -28.58 27.47
CA SER A 87 6.26 -28.38 26.15
C SER A 87 6.95 -29.18 25.07
N TYR A 88 8.24 -28.89 24.85
CA TYR A 88 9.04 -29.39 23.74
C TYR A 88 10.55 -29.34 24.02
N TYR A 89 11.00 -29.02 25.24
CA TYR A 89 12.43 -28.90 25.54
C TYR A 89 13.05 -30.29 25.71
N GLU A 90 13.67 -30.79 24.65
CA GLU A 90 14.23 -32.14 24.62
C GLU A 90 15.46 -32.23 25.52
N ALA A 91 16.23 -31.15 25.65
CA ALA A 91 17.35 -31.06 26.60
C ALA A 91 16.91 -31.16 28.08
N VAL A 92 15.65 -30.85 28.40
CA VAL A 92 15.11 -30.97 29.77
C VAL A 92 14.68 -32.41 30.08
N GLY A 93 14.14 -33.13 29.10
CA GLY A 93 13.79 -34.55 29.23
C GLY A 93 12.46 -34.95 28.60
N PRO A 94 11.98 -36.18 28.88
CA PRO A 94 10.74 -36.70 28.30
C PRO A 94 9.52 -35.89 28.76
N ARG A 95 8.45 -35.98 27.98
CA ARG A 95 7.24 -35.16 28.19
C ARG A 95 5.95 -35.89 27.86
N GLN A 96 4.84 -35.42 28.42
CA GLN A 96 3.51 -35.83 27.98
C GLN A 96 3.35 -35.54 26.47
N PRO A 97 2.90 -36.51 25.65
CA PRO A 97 2.64 -36.27 24.23
C PRO A 97 1.62 -35.15 24.01
N ARG A 98 1.96 -34.17 23.17
CA ARG A 98 1.12 -32.98 22.90
C ARG A 98 -0.33 -33.34 22.52
N PRO A 99 -0.60 -34.31 21.63
CA PRO A 99 -1.99 -34.69 21.26
C PRO A 99 -2.78 -35.38 22.38
N GLN A 100 -2.14 -35.69 23.51
CA GLN A 100 -2.72 -36.43 24.63
C GLN A 100 -2.79 -35.59 25.91
N ARG A 101 -2.62 -34.26 25.83
CA ARG A 101 -2.72 -33.37 27.00
C ARG A 101 -4.14 -33.35 27.58
N GLY A 102 -5.17 -33.47 26.74
CA GLY A 102 -6.58 -33.57 27.16
C GLY A 102 -6.95 -34.87 27.87
N LEU A 103 -6.09 -35.90 27.82
CA LEU A 103 -6.29 -37.15 28.57
C LEU A 103 -5.84 -37.04 30.03
N MET A 104 -5.12 -35.97 30.38
CA MET A 104 -4.63 -35.72 31.73
C MET A 104 -5.75 -35.23 32.64
N THR A 105 -6.56 -36.13 33.18
CA THR A 105 -7.57 -35.78 34.20
C THR A 105 -6.93 -35.37 35.53
N ARG A 106 -5.65 -35.74 35.75
CA ARG A 106 -4.82 -35.30 36.88
C ARG A 106 -3.52 -34.65 36.37
N PRO A 107 -2.96 -33.66 37.09
CA PRO A 107 -3.51 -33.00 38.27
C PRO A 107 -4.82 -32.25 37.98
N GLY A 108 -5.71 -32.22 38.97
CA GLY A 108 -6.95 -31.44 38.92
C GLY A 108 -6.68 -29.94 39.06
N LEU A 109 -7.68 -29.12 38.75
CA LEU A 109 -7.55 -27.66 38.72
C LEU A 109 -7.03 -27.07 40.04
N ASP A 110 -7.54 -27.54 41.19
CA ASP A 110 -7.10 -27.06 42.51
C ASP A 110 -5.60 -27.30 42.74
N ARG A 111 -5.07 -28.43 42.27
CA ARG A 111 -3.65 -28.76 42.39
C ARG A 111 -2.81 -27.90 41.45
N VAL A 112 -3.31 -27.57 40.25
CA VAL A 112 -2.66 -26.61 39.34
C VAL A 112 -2.65 -25.19 39.95
N ARG A 113 -3.73 -24.76 40.60
CA ARG A 113 -3.78 -23.47 41.31
C ARG A 113 -2.82 -23.44 42.50
N ALA A 114 -2.76 -24.52 43.27
CA ALA A 114 -1.78 -24.65 44.35
C ALA A 114 -0.33 -24.61 43.83
N TYR A 115 -0.08 -25.21 42.66
CA TYR A 115 1.23 -25.16 42.00
C TYR A 115 1.61 -23.73 41.59
N ARG A 116 0.68 -23.00 40.95
CA ARG A 116 0.87 -21.57 40.64
C ARG A 116 1.23 -20.77 41.88
N ALA A 117 0.42 -20.88 42.94
CA ALA A 117 0.65 -20.16 44.19
C ALA A 117 2.01 -20.48 44.82
N HIS A 118 2.42 -21.75 44.79
CA HIS A 118 3.73 -22.18 45.29
C HIS A 118 4.88 -21.51 44.52
N VAL A 119 4.87 -21.59 43.19
CA VAL A 119 5.92 -20.99 42.36
C VAL A 119 5.90 -19.47 42.45
N ASP A 120 4.73 -18.84 42.47
CA ASP A 120 4.59 -17.39 42.62
C ASP A 120 5.18 -16.90 43.94
N GLN A 121 4.97 -17.62 45.05
CA GLN A 121 5.58 -17.30 46.34
C GLN A 121 7.12 -17.34 46.28
N HIS A 122 7.70 -18.33 45.60
CA HIS A 122 9.16 -18.45 45.49
C HIS A 122 9.74 -17.46 44.47
N MET A 123 9.01 -17.13 43.41
CA MET A 123 9.36 -16.06 42.49
C MET A 123 9.37 -14.70 43.21
N GLN A 124 8.45 -14.44 44.14
CA GLN A 124 8.51 -13.23 44.98
C GLN A 124 9.81 -13.16 45.80
N VAL A 125 10.28 -14.29 46.34
CA VAL A 125 11.56 -14.36 47.05
C VAL A 125 12.73 -14.07 46.09
N LEU A 126 12.76 -14.72 44.93
CA LEU A 126 13.81 -14.50 43.92
C LEU A 126 13.86 -13.05 43.45
N LEU A 127 12.71 -12.47 43.10
CA LEU A 127 12.57 -11.10 42.59
C LEU A 127 12.85 -10.01 43.63
N SER A 128 12.89 -10.38 44.92
CA SER A 128 13.27 -9.46 46.01
C SER A 128 14.78 -9.43 46.26
N GLY A 129 15.55 -10.34 45.65
CA GLY A 129 17.01 -10.40 45.74
C GLY A 129 17.73 -9.65 44.62
N ASP A 130 19.05 -9.64 44.69
CA ASP A 130 19.90 -9.14 43.60
C ASP A 130 19.93 -10.15 42.46
N LEU A 131 19.64 -9.68 41.23
CA LEU A 131 19.57 -10.52 40.04
C LEU A 131 20.76 -10.26 39.12
N ALA A 132 21.42 -11.33 38.68
CA ALA A 132 22.39 -11.23 37.60
C ALA A 132 21.67 -10.88 36.27
N PRO A 133 22.31 -10.14 35.34
CA PRO A 133 21.68 -9.72 34.08
C PRO A 133 21.07 -10.87 33.25
N GLU A 134 21.72 -12.03 33.24
CA GLU A 134 21.25 -13.23 32.56
C GLU A 134 19.97 -13.80 33.18
N VAL A 135 19.81 -13.71 34.50
CA VAL A 135 18.60 -14.13 35.21
C VAL A 135 17.47 -13.16 34.92
N TYR A 136 17.77 -11.86 34.89
CA TYR A 136 16.81 -10.83 34.48
C TYR A 136 16.26 -11.10 33.08
N ALA A 137 17.13 -11.36 32.10
CA ALA A 137 16.72 -11.68 30.73
C ALA A 137 15.85 -12.94 30.65
N LEU A 138 16.14 -13.95 31.47
CA LEU A 138 15.37 -15.18 31.53
C LEU A 138 13.99 -14.98 32.19
N ILE A 139 13.88 -14.08 33.18
CA ILE A 139 12.60 -13.65 33.74
C ILE A 139 11.76 -12.94 32.68
N GLU A 140 12.34 -11.99 31.94
CA GLU A 140 11.66 -11.30 30.84
C GLU A 140 11.16 -12.27 29.76
N LEU A 141 11.96 -13.30 29.43
CA LEU A 141 11.54 -14.38 28.56
C LEU A 141 10.38 -15.17 29.14
N GLY A 142 10.42 -15.53 30.42
CA GLY A 142 9.34 -16.25 31.09
C GLY A 142 8.03 -15.47 31.15
N LEU A 143 8.10 -14.16 31.40
CA LEU A 143 6.94 -13.25 31.36
C LEU A 143 6.35 -13.18 29.95
N SER A 144 7.20 -13.02 28.94
CA SER A 144 6.78 -12.96 27.53
C SER A 144 6.23 -14.30 27.04
N HIS A 145 6.79 -15.41 27.50
CA HIS A 145 6.27 -16.76 27.27
C HIS A 145 4.87 -16.96 27.88
N GLU A 146 4.63 -16.46 29.10
CA GLU A 146 3.28 -16.50 29.66
C GLU A 146 2.29 -15.63 28.89
N GLN A 147 2.72 -14.48 28.36
CA GLN A 147 1.87 -13.65 27.49
C GLN A 147 1.51 -14.35 26.17
N GLN A 148 2.42 -15.10 25.56
CA GLN A 148 2.08 -15.97 24.41
C GLN A 148 1.03 -17.02 24.81
N HIS A 149 1.15 -17.59 26.01
CA HIS A 149 0.19 -18.58 26.52
C HIS A 149 -1.16 -18.00 26.94
N GLN A 150 -1.23 -16.72 27.30
CA GLN A 150 -2.49 -16.01 27.52
C GLN A 150 -3.29 -15.90 26.22
N GLU A 151 -2.59 -15.59 25.12
CA GLU A 151 -3.18 -15.55 23.79
C GLU A 151 -3.66 -16.94 23.35
N LEU A 152 -2.80 -17.96 23.46
CA LEU A 152 -3.15 -19.34 23.12
C LEU A 152 -4.33 -19.88 23.93
N LEU A 153 -4.43 -19.53 25.22
CA LEU A 153 -5.56 -19.94 26.05
C LEU A 153 -6.90 -19.50 25.45
N LEU A 154 -6.99 -18.26 24.97
CA LEU A 154 -8.22 -17.74 24.37
C LEU A 154 -8.50 -18.38 23.00
N MET A 155 -7.47 -18.58 22.17
CA MET A 155 -7.60 -19.30 20.90
C MET A 155 -8.11 -20.73 21.09
N ASP A 156 -7.55 -21.45 22.06
CA ASP A 156 -7.85 -22.85 22.33
C ASP A 156 -9.26 -23.02 22.92
N ILE A 157 -9.67 -22.09 23.79
CA ILE A 157 -11.04 -22.06 24.33
C ILE A 157 -12.06 -21.70 23.26
N LEU A 158 -11.76 -20.72 22.38
CA LEU A 158 -12.65 -20.39 21.27
C LEU A 158 -12.88 -21.61 20.37
N HIS A 159 -11.82 -22.35 20.02
CA HIS A 159 -11.96 -23.57 19.25
C HIS A 159 -12.76 -24.65 19.99
N LEU A 160 -12.55 -24.84 21.29
CA LEU A 160 -13.37 -25.77 22.08
C LEU A 160 -14.85 -25.38 22.05
N PHE A 161 -15.16 -24.11 22.26
CA PHE A 161 -16.53 -23.60 22.32
C PHE A 161 -17.21 -23.62 20.94
N SER A 162 -16.45 -23.42 19.86
CA SER A 162 -16.97 -23.51 18.49
C SER A 162 -17.40 -24.93 18.12
N LEU A 163 -16.83 -25.97 18.74
CA LEU A 163 -17.27 -27.37 18.55
C LEU A 163 -18.52 -27.73 19.35
N SER A 164 -18.83 -26.99 20.42
CA SER A 164 -20.01 -27.26 21.24
C SER A 164 -21.31 -27.04 20.45
N ALA A 165 -22.27 -27.93 20.63
CA ALA A 165 -23.62 -27.74 20.10
C ALA A 165 -24.36 -26.57 20.75
N LEU A 166 -23.95 -26.18 21.96
CA LEU A 166 -24.54 -25.06 22.70
C LEU A 166 -23.95 -23.71 22.31
N LYS A 167 -22.84 -23.69 21.56
CA LYS A 167 -22.12 -22.47 21.13
C LYS A 167 -21.95 -21.44 22.26
N PRO A 168 -21.40 -21.84 23.43
CA PRO A 168 -21.27 -20.93 24.57
C PRO A 168 -20.34 -19.77 24.23
N ALA A 169 -20.68 -18.58 24.72
CA ALA A 169 -19.75 -17.46 24.70
C ALA A 169 -18.69 -17.64 25.80
N TYR A 170 -17.45 -17.23 25.52
CA TYR A 170 -16.45 -17.03 26.56
C TYR A 170 -16.83 -15.83 27.44
N ASP A 171 -17.14 -14.70 26.80
CA ASP A 171 -17.73 -13.53 27.42
C ASP A 171 -18.65 -12.83 26.39
N PRO A 172 -19.99 -12.81 26.59
CA PRO A 172 -20.91 -12.09 25.72
C PRO A 172 -20.58 -10.59 25.55
N ALA A 173 -19.91 -10.00 26.55
CA ALA A 173 -19.47 -8.62 26.57
C ALA A 173 -18.02 -8.44 26.10
N TRP A 174 -17.38 -9.47 25.53
CA TRP A 174 -16.04 -9.35 24.95
C TRP A 174 -16.01 -8.18 23.95
N PRO A 175 -14.93 -7.35 23.95
CA PRO A 175 -14.83 -6.20 23.08
C PRO A 175 -15.03 -6.53 21.60
N VAL A 176 -15.60 -5.58 20.86
CA VAL A 176 -15.76 -5.68 19.41
C VAL A 176 -14.61 -4.94 18.75
N ASP A 177 -13.97 -5.57 17.77
CA ASP A 177 -12.91 -4.95 17.00
C ASP A 177 -13.45 -3.75 16.20
N ALA A 178 -12.60 -2.74 16.00
CA ALA A 178 -12.99 -1.54 15.28
C ALA A 178 -13.33 -1.87 13.81
N THR A 179 -14.55 -1.51 13.40
CA THR A 179 -15.02 -1.70 12.02
C THR A 179 -14.46 -0.62 11.09
N GLY A 180 -14.43 -0.91 9.80
CA GLY A 180 -13.83 -0.02 8.81
C GLY A 180 -14.31 -0.24 7.39
N GLN A 181 -13.94 0.69 6.52
CA GLN A 181 -14.12 0.59 5.08
C GLN A 181 -12.90 -0.12 4.45
N ARG A 182 -13.05 -0.55 3.19
CA ARG A 182 -11.97 -1.12 2.36
C ARG A 182 -10.68 -0.29 2.47
N GLY A 183 -9.56 -0.97 2.69
CA GLY A 183 -8.25 -0.34 2.88
C GLY A 183 -7.77 0.41 1.63
N ARG A 184 -7.04 1.51 1.87
CA ARG A 184 -6.35 2.30 0.83
C ARG A 184 -4.90 1.88 0.74
N PHE A 185 -4.37 1.77 -0.46
CA PHE A 185 -2.96 1.44 -0.66
C PHE A 185 -2.08 2.67 -0.39
N ILE A 186 -1.05 2.48 0.43
CA ILE A 186 -0.03 3.49 0.76
C ILE A 186 1.26 3.10 0.04
N GLY A 187 1.81 4.02 -0.74
CA GLY A 187 3.06 3.83 -1.45
C GLY A 187 4.30 3.95 -0.54
N HIS A 188 5.22 3.02 -0.70
CA HIS A 188 6.52 3.01 -0.06
C HIS A 188 7.63 2.99 -1.12
N ALA A 189 8.57 3.93 -0.99
CA ALA A 189 9.74 3.98 -1.86
C ALA A 189 10.62 2.74 -1.63
N GLY A 190 11.15 2.18 -2.73
CA GLY A 190 12.13 1.11 -2.66
C GLY A 190 13.50 1.61 -2.18
N GLY A 191 14.32 0.69 -1.67
CA GLY A 191 15.67 1.00 -1.24
C GLY A 191 16.26 -0.03 -0.28
N LEU A 192 17.49 0.25 0.15
CA LEU A 192 18.17 -0.50 1.19
C LEU A 192 17.69 -0.01 2.55
N VAL A 193 17.09 -0.89 3.33
CA VAL A 193 16.52 -0.61 4.65
C VAL A 193 17.02 -1.63 5.67
N GLU A 194 16.80 -1.37 6.95
CA GLU A 194 17.16 -2.29 8.02
C GLU A 194 15.90 -2.78 8.74
N ILE A 195 15.83 -4.09 8.94
CA ILE A 195 14.77 -4.75 9.70
C ILE A 195 15.37 -5.54 10.86
N GLY A 196 14.55 -5.82 11.86
CA GLY A 196 14.92 -6.55 13.07
C GLY A 196 15.21 -5.64 14.26
N HIS A 197 15.20 -6.28 15.44
CA HIS A 197 15.29 -5.59 16.72
C HIS A 197 16.63 -4.84 16.89
N ALA A 198 16.53 -3.57 17.28
CA ALA A 198 17.66 -2.65 17.42
C ALA A 198 17.82 -2.05 18.83
N GLY A 199 16.85 -2.29 19.71
CA GLY A 199 16.75 -1.62 21.00
C GLY A 199 17.42 -2.41 22.13
N ASP A 200 17.43 -1.79 23.32
CA ASP A 200 17.91 -2.41 24.56
C ASP A 200 16.78 -3.11 25.34
N GLY A 201 15.55 -3.08 24.82
CA GLY A 201 14.38 -3.73 25.41
C GLY A 201 14.32 -5.23 25.12
N PHE A 202 13.33 -5.91 25.70
CA PHE A 202 13.12 -7.33 25.42
C PHE A 202 12.70 -7.55 23.95
N ALA A 203 13.33 -8.55 23.31
CA ALA A 203 12.89 -9.14 22.07
C ALA A 203 13.18 -10.65 22.09
N PHE A 204 12.42 -11.42 21.32
CA PHE A 204 12.76 -12.81 21.08
C PHE A 204 14.01 -12.88 20.19
N ASP A 205 14.80 -13.92 20.39
CA ASP A 205 16.03 -14.17 19.62
C ASP A 205 15.79 -14.19 18.10
N ASN A 206 14.62 -14.66 17.67
CA ASN A 206 14.24 -14.73 16.26
C ASN A 206 14.03 -13.37 15.57
N GLU A 207 13.98 -12.26 16.31
CA GLU A 207 13.82 -10.91 15.77
C GLU A 207 15.15 -10.24 15.42
N GLY A 208 16.27 -10.91 15.75
CA GLY A 208 17.61 -10.40 15.55
C GLY A 208 18.54 -11.37 14.82
N PRO A 209 19.75 -10.91 14.47
CA PRO A 209 20.20 -9.52 14.60
C PRO A 209 19.55 -8.61 13.54
N ARG A 210 19.50 -7.30 13.84
CA ARG A 210 19.13 -6.28 12.85
C ARG A 210 20.07 -6.34 11.66
N HIS A 211 19.52 -6.33 10.46
CA HIS A 211 20.28 -6.51 9.23
C HIS A 211 19.66 -5.74 8.06
N LYS A 212 20.44 -5.57 7.00
CA LYS A 212 20.02 -4.86 5.79
C LYS A 212 19.26 -5.78 4.85
N VAL A 213 18.16 -5.27 4.31
CA VAL A 213 17.38 -5.90 3.24
C VAL A 213 17.11 -4.87 2.16
N PHE A 214 17.06 -5.31 0.91
CA PHE A 214 16.64 -4.46 -0.20
C PHE A 214 15.15 -4.68 -0.44
N ALA A 215 14.34 -3.64 -0.23
CA ALA A 215 12.92 -3.63 -0.56
C ALA A 215 12.73 -2.94 -1.92
N GLN A 216 11.97 -3.56 -2.82
CA GLN A 216 11.48 -2.86 -4.01
C GLN A 216 10.46 -1.80 -3.60
N ALA A 217 10.09 -0.89 -4.50
CA ALA A 217 8.94 -0.02 -4.26
C ALA A 217 7.67 -0.88 -4.21
N PHE A 218 6.82 -0.64 -3.23
CA PHE A 218 5.60 -1.41 -3.01
C PHE A 218 4.49 -0.51 -2.48
N GLU A 219 3.26 -0.96 -2.61
CA GLU A 219 2.13 -0.39 -1.90
C GLU A 219 1.60 -1.40 -0.88
N ILE A 220 1.08 -0.93 0.24
CA ILE A 220 0.45 -1.77 1.25
C ILE A 220 -0.85 -1.12 1.73
N ALA A 221 -1.91 -1.91 1.92
CA ALA A 221 -3.19 -1.41 2.38
C ALA A 221 -3.06 -0.83 3.80
N ASP A 222 -3.72 0.29 4.09
CA ASP A 222 -3.72 0.96 5.39
C ASP A 222 -4.60 0.24 6.43
N ARG A 223 -5.44 -0.72 6.01
CA ARG A 223 -6.32 -1.54 6.87
C ARG A 223 -6.29 -3.03 6.47
N LEU A 224 -6.87 -3.87 7.33
CA LEU A 224 -7.11 -5.28 7.04
C LEU A 224 -8.33 -5.44 6.12
N VAL A 225 -8.38 -6.56 5.40
CA VAL A 225 -9.53 -6.93 4.56
C VAL A 225 -10.75 -7.21 5.44
N THR A 226 -11.93 -6.75 5.04
CA THR A 226 -13.17 -6.97 5.81
C THR A 226 -13.88 -8.28 5.48
N ASN A 227 -14.78 -8.71 6.37
CA ASN A 227 -15.70 -9.82 6.15
C ASN A 227 -16.57 -9.61 4.90
N GLY A 228 -16.98 -8.37 4.61
CA GLY A 228 -17.73 -8.03 3.40
C GLY A 228 -16.93 -8.26 2.13
N GLU A 229 -15.67 -7.83 2.09
CA GLU A 229 -14.77 -8.12 0.97
C GLU A 229 -14.51 -9.63 0.83
N TRP A 230 -14.37 -10.34 1.95
CA TRP A 230 -14.22 -11.78 1.94
C TRP A 230 -15.46 -12.52 1.43
N LEU A 231 -16.65 -12.00 1.75
CA LEU A 231 -17.91 -12.55 1.25
C LEU A 231 -18.01 -12.40 -0.27
N GLU A 232 -17.57 -11.26 -0.85
CA GLU A 232 -17.45 -11.08 -2.31
C GLU A 232 -16.56 -12.17 -2.94
N PHE A 233 -15.43 -12.52 -2.29
CA PHE A 233 -14.55 -13.60 -2.73
C PHE A 233 -15.23 -14.97 -2.66
N VAL A 234 -15.95 -15.28 -1.58
CA VAL A 234 -16.72 -16.53 -1.43
C VAL A 234 -17.79 -16.63 -2.52
N GLU A 235 -18.58 -15.57 -2.73
CA GLU A 235 -19.67 -15.52 -3.71
C GLU A 235 -19.17 -15.58 -5.16
N ALA A 236 -17.98 -15.04 -5.43
CA ALA A 236 -17.31 -15.18 -6.72
C ALA A 236 -16.76 -16.60 -6.98
N GLY A 237 -16.93 -17.55 -6.06
CA GLY A 237 -16.42 -18.91 -6.18
C GLY A 237 -14.96 -19.04 -5.76
N GLY A 238 -14.48 -18.20 -4.85
CA GLY A 238 -13.10 -18.21 -4.36
C GLY A 238 -12.62 -19.58 -3.88
N TYR A 239 -13.48 -20.34 -3.18
CA TYR A 239 -13.18 -21.69 -2.68
C TYR A 239 -13.41 -22.81 -3.71
N THR A 240 -13.85 -22.51 -4.93
CA THR A 240 -14.13 -23.50 -5.99
C THR A 240 -13.24 -23.34 -7.23
N GLN A 241 -12.49 -22.23 -7.32
CA GLN A 241 -11.61 -21.95 -8.46
C GLN A 241 -10.15 -22.30 -8.16
N ALA A 242 -9.70 -23.48 -8.61
CA ALA A 242 -8.34 -23.97 -8.40
C ALA A 242 -7.22 -22.99 -8.84
N GLY A 243 -7.47 -22.18 -9.88
CA GLY A 243 -6.49 -21.22 -10.41
C GLY A 243 -6.08 -20.10 -9.45
N LEU A 244 -6.84 -19.90 -8.36
CA LEU A 244 -6.55 -18.90 -7.33
C LEU A 244 -5.63 -19.43 -6.21
N TRP A 245 -5.41 -20.75 -6.13
CA TRP A 245 -4.79 -21.38 -4.97
C TRP A 245 -3.39 -21.89 -5.28
N LEU A 246 -2.52 -21.82 -4.27
CA LEU A 246 -1.30 -22.63 -4.24
C LEU A 246 -1.68 -24.12 -4.24
N ALA A 247 -0.84 -24.97 -4.85
CA ALA A 247 -1.16 -26.39 -5.03
C ALA A 247 -1.49 -27.11 -3.70
N ASP A 248 -0.67 -26.92 -2.67
CA ASP A 248 -0.91 -27.50 -1.35
C ASP A 248 -2.20 -26.93 -0.73
N GLY A 249 -2.43 -25.62 -0.87
CA GLY A 249 -3.66 -24.97 -0.40
C GLY A 249 -4.91 -25.53 -1.07
N TRP A 250 -4.87 -25.75 -2.39
CA TRP A 250 -5.97 -26.38 -3.11
C TRP A 250 -6.23 -27.81 -2.64
N ALA A 251 -5.17 -28.59 -2.43
CA ALA A 251 -5.29 -29.94 -1.89
C ALA A 251 -5.90 -29.94 -0.49
N THR A 252 -5.52 -28.99 0.37
CA THR A 252 -6.09 -28.84 1.72
C THR A 252 -7.56 -28.43 1.67
N VAL A 253 -7.92 -27.41 0.87
CA VAL A 253 -9.32 -26.97 0.69
C VAL A 253 -10.21 -28.13 0.25
N GLN A 254 -9.75 -28.94 -0.71
CA GLN A 254 -10.50 -30.11 -1.18
C GLN A 254 -10.55 -31.24 -0.13
N GLY A 255 -9.43 -31.52 0.53
CA GLY A 255 -9.33 -32.60 1.52
C GLY A 255 -10.14 -32.35 2.79
N GLU A 256 -10.26 -31.09 3.21
CA GLU A 256 -10.96 -30.68 4.43
C GLU A 256 -12.33 -30.02 4.16
N GLY A 257 -12.68 -29.77 2.90
CA GLY A 257 -13.98 -29.21 2.51
C GLY A 257 -14.18 -27.74 2.92
N TRP A 258 -13.13 -26.91 2.85
CA TRP A 258 -13.22 -25.50 3.22
C TRP A 258 -14.07 -24.70 2.22
N HIS A 259 -14.95 -23.84 2.74
CA HIS A 259 -15.88 -23.03 1.93
C HIS A 259 -16.07 -21.60 2.45
N ALA A 260 -15.52 -21.28 3.62
CA ALA A 260 -15.55 -19.98 4.29
C ALA A 260 -14.47 -19.97 5.39
N PRO A 261 -14.14 -18.81 6.00
CA PRO A 261 -13.28 -18.72 7.19
C PRO A 261 -13.70 -19.66 8.33
N PHE A 262 -12.76 -20.03 9.20
CA PHE A 262 -12.85 -21.25 10.00
C PHE A 262 -14.05 -21.33 10.95
N TYR A 263 -14.51 -20.20 11.47
CA TYR A 263 -15.64 -20.12 12.40
C TYR A 263 -16.92 -19.58 11.77
N TRP A 264 -16.95 -19.40 10.46
CA TRP A 264 -18.17 -19.04 9.74
C TRP A 264 -19.06 -20.26 9.55
N GLN A 265 -20.35 -20.06 9.71
CA GLN A 265 -21.36 -21.07 9.45
C GLN A 265 -22.64 -20.41 8.94
N GLN A 266 -23.43 -21.16 8.17
CA GLN A 266 -24.74 -20.70 7.70
C GLN A 266 -25.86 -21.25 8.58
N ASP A 267 -26.86 -20.42 8.87
CA ASP A 267 -28.11 -20.89 9.46
C ASP A 267 -29.02 -21.57 8.42
N ASN A 268 -30.17 -22.09 8.87
CA ASN A 268 -31.14 -22.77 7.98
C ASN A 268 -31.76 -21.84 6.92
N ALA A 269 -31.65 -20.52 7.08
CA ALA A 269 -32.11 -19.52 6.12
C ALA A 269 -30.99 -19.07 5.17
N GLY A 270 -29.76 -19.56 5.35
CA GLY A 270 -28.59 -19.22 4.55
C GLY A 270 -27.85 -17.98 5.03
N ASN A 271 -28.18 -17.41 6.19
CA ASN A 271 -27.47 -16.25 6.72
C ASN A 271 -26.12 -16.67 7.32
N TRP A 272 -25.09 -15.87 7.09
CA TRP A 272 -23.78 -16.08 7.69
C TRP A 272 -23.75 -15.67 9.16
N LEU A 273 -23.23 -16.56 9.99
CA LEU A 273 -22.93 -16.38 11.39
C LEU A 273 -21.44 -16.66 11.61
N GLU A 274 -20.87 -16.06 12.65
CA GLU A 274 -19.48 -16.26 13.06
C GLU A 274 -19.43 -16.64 14.55
N MET A 275 -18.67 -17.68 14.89
CA MET A 275 -18.33 -17.98 16.27
C MET A 275 -17.14 -17.13 16.70
N SER A 276 -17.31 -16.33 17.75
CA SER A 276 -16.25 -15.53 18.39
C SER A 276 -16.22 -15.78 19.90
N LEU A 277 -15.33 -15.08 20.64
CA LEU A 277 -15.35 -15.10 22.10
C LEU A 277 -16.68 -14.60 22.70
N ARG A 278 -17.51 -13.89 21.90
CA ARG A 278 -18.86 -13.45 22.27
C ARG A 278 -19.94 -14.51 22.01
N GLY A 279 -19.55 -15.70 21.58
CA GLY A 279 -20.44 -16.75 21.10
C GLY A 279 -20.78 -16.58 19.62
N LEU A 280 -21.80 -17.31 19.18
CA LEU A 280 -22.25 -17.31 17.80
C LEU A 280 -23.11 -16.07 17.50
N GLN A 281 -22.69 -15.24 16.55
CA GLN A 281 -23.34 -13.97 16.21
C GLN A 281 -23.51 -13.81 14.70
N PRO A 282 -24.44 -12.95 14.24
CA PRO A 282 -24.51 -12.56 12.83
C PRO A 282 -23.19 -11.95 12.36
N LEU A 283 -22.73 -12.37 11.17
CA LEU A 283 -21.48 -11.90 10.59
C LEU A 283 -21.50 -10.37 10.41
N GLN A 284 -20.48 -9.69 10.96
CA GLN A 284 -20.33 -8.24 10.82
C GLN A 284 -19.48 -7.92 9.59
N LEU A 285 -20.12 -7.42 8.52
CA LEU A 285 -19.45 -7.23 7.22
C LEU A 285 -18.32 -6.19 7.25
N ASP A 286 -18.42 -5.17 8.09
CA ASP A 286 -17.41 -4.11 8.20
C ASP A 286 -16.27 -4.46 9.18
N ALA A 287 -16.32 -5.62 9.84
CA ALA A 287 -15.24 -6.11 10.69
C ALA A 287 -14.15 -6.79 9.85
N PRO A 288 -12.88 -6.73 10.24
CA PRO A 288 -11.81 -7.48 9.60
C PRO A 288 -12.08 -8.99 9.57
N VAL A 289 -11.75 -9.64 8.46
CA VAL A 289 -11.81 -11.10 8.38
C VAL A 289 -10.75 -11.72 9.26
N VAL A 290 -11.15 -12.71 10.05
CA VAL A 290 -10.26 -13.43 10.98
C VAL A 290 -10.40 -14.94 10.84
N HIS A 291 -9.47 -15.69 11.42
CA HIS A 291 -9.44 -17.16 11.41
C HIS A 291 -9.31 -17.77 10.01
N ILE A 292 -8.38 -17.19 9.23
CA ILE A 292 -8.03 -17.64 7.88
C ILE A 292 -6.62 -18.24 7.84
N SER A 293 -6.42 -19.23 6.98
CA SER A 293 -5.11 -19.83 6.70
C SER A 293 -4.25 -18.92 5.84
N TYR A 294 -2.94 -19.22 5.78
CA TYR A 294 -2.06 -18.59 4.80
C TYR A 294 -2.52 -18.87 3.36
N TYR A 295 -3.01 -20.09 3.10
CA TYR A 295 -3.52 -20.47 1.78
C TYR A 295 -4.74 -19.65 1.36
N GLU A 296 -5.70 -19.48 2.28
CA GLU A 296 -6.85 -18.59 2.10
C GLU A 296 -6.40 -17.15 1.85
N ALA A 297 -5.47 -16.65 2.66
CA ALA A 297 -4.96 -15.29 2.54
C ALA A 297 -4.28 -15.04 1.18
N ALA A 298 -3.47 -15.99 0.72
CA ALA A 298 -2.80 -15.93 -0.57
C ALA A 298 -3.80 -15.99 -1.74
N ALA A 299 -4.80 -16.88 -1.66
CA ALA A 299 -5.82 -17.01 -2.69
C ALA A 299 -6.71 -15.77 -2.81
N PHE A 300 -7.11 -15.20 -1.67
CA PHE A 300 -7.82 -13.92 -1.64
C PHE A 300 -6.97 -12.80 -2.26
N ALA A 301 -5.70 -12.68 -1.87
CA ALA A 301 -4.82 -11.64 -2.40
C ALA A 301 -4.67 -11.76 -3.93
N GLN A 302 -4.52 -12.97 -4.45
CA GLN A 302 -4.48 -13.23 -5.89
C GLN A 302 -5.79 -12.82 -6.58
N TRP A 303 -6.94 -13.19 -6.02
CA TRP A 303 -8.26 -12.80 -6.54
C TRP A 303 -8.44 -11.27 -6.59
N ALA A 304 -7.95 -10.57 -5.56
CA ALA A 304 -8.00 -9.12 -5.45
C ALA A 304 -7.00 -8.37 -6.35
N GLY A 305 -6.24 -9.08 -7.21
CA GLY A 305 -5.19 -8.50 -8.05
C GLY A 305 -4.06 -7.89 -7.22
N ALA A 306 -3.70 -8.54 -6.11
CA ALA A 306 -2.70 -8.11 -5.16
C ALA A 306 -1.83 -9.31 -4.72
N ARG A 307 -1.03 -9.13 -3.67
CA ARG A 307 -0.26 -10.18 -2.99
C ARG A 307 -0.23 -9.92 -1.49
N LEU A 308 0.36 -10.84 -0.73
CA LEU A 308 0.70 -10.60 0.67
C LEU A 308 2.02 -9.78 0.74
N PRO A 309 2.20 -8.90 1.74
CA PRO A 309 3.47 -8.24 1.97
C PRO A 309 4.53 -9.27 2.42
N THR A 310 5.80 -9.02 2.11
CA THR A 310 6.89 -9.67 2.86
C THR A 310 6.90 -9.15 4.30
N GLU A 311 7.51 -9.89 5.23
CA GLU A 311 7.68 -9.40 6.60
C GLU A 311 8.51 -8.11 6.67
N ALA A 312 9.42 -7.92 5.72
CA ALA A 312 10.24 -6.70 5.61
C ALA A 312 9.39 -5.49 5.18
N GLU A 313 8.59 -5.65 4.12
CA GLU A 313 7.65 -4.62 3.65
C GLU A 313 6.67 -4.23 4.75
N TRP A 314 6.14 -5.21 5.48
CA TRP A 314 5.26 -4.98 6.60
C TRP A 314 5.95 -4.18 7.72
N GLU A 315 7.16 -4.55 8.12
CA GLU A 315 7.90 -3.87 9.20
C GLU A 315 8.28 -2.42 8.81
N ILE A 316 8.66 -2.19 7.56
CA ILE A 316 8.90 -0.84 7.02
C ILE A 316 7.64 0.01 7.14
N ALA A 317 6.51 -0.52 6.70
CA ALA A 317 5.24 0.20 6.69
C ALA A 317 4.70 0.44 8.10
N ALA A 318 4.84 -0.53 9.01
CA ALA A 318 4.51 -0.37 10.43
C ALA A 318 5.26 0.81 11.07
N GLY A 319 6.50 1.06 10.64
CA GLY A 319 7.32 2.17 11.13
C GLY A 319 6.87 3.58 10.70
N THR A 320 5.95 3.72 9.74
CA THR A 320 5.52 5.04 9.24
C THR A 320 4.39 5.67 10.06
N GLY A 321 3.68 4.87 10.87
CA GLY A 321 2.50 5.31 11.61
C GLY A 321 1.26 5.56 10.74
N GLN A 322 1.28 5.12 9.48
CA GLN A 322 0.16 5.29 8.55
C GLN A 322 -0.79 4.09 8.52
N LEU A 323 -0.40 2.96 9.10
CA LEU A 323 -1.23 1.76 9.17
C LEU A 323 -2.22 1.83 10.34
N GLN A 324 -3.45 1.43 10.08
CA GLN A 324 -4.51 1.20 11.07
C GLN A 324 -4.67 -0.30 11.28
N GLN A 325 -5.25 -0.72 12.40
CA GLN A 325 -5.41 -2.15 12.74
C GLN A 325 -4.06 -2.87 12.72
N LEU A 326 -3.05 -2.23 13.32
CA LEU A 326 -1.66 -2.67 13.21
C LEU A 326 -1.42 -3.89 14.11
N ASP A 327 -1.81 -3.79 15.38
CA ASP A 327 -1.49 -4.76 16.43
C ASP A 327 -2.65 -5.11 17.37
N ASP A 328 -3.83 -4.56 17.11
CA ASP A 328 -5.00 -4.57 17.99
C ASP A 328 -6.18 -5.40 17.47
N VAL A 329 -6.03 -6.05 16.31
CA VAL A 329 -7.11 -6.86 15.70
C VAL A 329 -6.69 -8.32 15.48
N ALA A 330 -5.75 -8.57 14.56
CA ALA A 330 -5.37 -9.93 14.19
C ALA A 330 -3.97 -9.98 13.57
N TRP A 331 -3.29 -11.11 13.77
CA TRP A 331 -2.01 -11.41 13.15
C TRP A 331 -2.14 -11.47 11.63
N GLN A 332 -1.25 -10.81 10.93
CA GLN A 332 -1.36 -10.56 9.50
C GLN A 332 -0.39 -11.48 8.77
N TRP A 333 -0.91 -12.39 7.94
CA TRP A 333 -0.08 -13.27 7.14
C TRP A 333 0.85 -12.47 6.21
N THR A 334 2.12 -12.85 6.19
CA THR A 334 3.11 -12.36 5.22
C THR A 334 3.49 -13.46 4.25
N GLN A 335 4.03 -13.12 3.08
CA GLN A 335 4.60 -14.10 2.14
C GLN A 335 6.00 -14.60 2.56
N SER A 336 6.48 -14.25 3.75
CA SER A 336 7.80 -14.63 4.24
C SER A 336 7.75 -15.94 5.02
N ALA A 337 8.58 -16.90 4.61
CA ALA A 337 8.80 -18.12 5.38
C ALA A 337 9.51 -17.78 6.70
N TYR A 338 9.10 -18.43 7.79
CA TYR A 338 9.76 -18.30 9.08
C TYR A 338 11.15 -18.93 9.02
N SER A 339 12.14 -18.07 8.81
CA SER A 339 13.54 -18.42 8.61
C SER A 339 14.45 -17.55 9.49
N ALA A 340 15.64 -18.06 9.76
CA ALA A 340 16.65 -17.35 10.53
C ALA A 340 17.08 -16.06 9.83
N TYR A 341 17.10 -14.94 10.56
CA TYR A 341 17.76 -13.73 10.05
C TYR A 341 19.27 -13.96 9.87
N PRO A 342 19.93 -13.29 8.92
CA PRO A 342 21.37 -13.41 8.72
C PRO A 342 22.15 -13.12 10.01
N GLY A 343 22.89 -14.12 10.49
CA GLY A 343 23.66 -14.03 11.74
C GLY A 343 22.92 -14.46 13.01
N PHE A 344 21.67 -14.92 12.90
CA PHE A 344 20.95 -15.53 14.02
C PHE A 344 21.73 -16.72 14.60
N GLN A 345 21.84 -16.77 15.92
CA GLN A 345 22.44 -17.87 16.66
C GLN A 345 21.56 -18.18 17.88
N PRO A 346 21.03 -19.41 18.02
CA PRO A 346 20.28 -19.77 19.21
C PRO A 346 21.20 -19.82 20.43
N ALA A 347 20.65 -19.60 21.62
CA ALA A 347 21.39 -19.78 22.87
C ALA A 347 21.88 -21.24 23.02
N VAL A 348 23.02 -21.45 23.68
CA VAL A 348 23.61 -22.79 23.88
C VAL A 348 22.87 -23.59 24.97
N SER A 349 22.12 -22.92 25.85
CA SER A 349 21.28 -23.55 26.88
C SER A 349 20.02 -24.21 26.31
N ALA A 350 19.28 -24.98 27.12
CA ALA A 350 17.97 -25.53 26.75
C ALA A 350 16.99 -24.49 26.19
N VAL A 351 17.07 -23.25 26.69
CA VAL A 351 16.28 -22.10 26.19
C VAL A 351 16.54 -21.79 24.70
N GLY A 352 17.67 -22.20 24.13
CA GLY A 352 17.95 -22.08 22.69
C GLY A 352 17.00 -22.89 21.80
N GLU A 353 16.27 -23.85 22.37
CA GLU A 353 15.20 -24.57 21.66
C GLU A 353 13.92 -23.74 21.47
N TYR A 354 13.83 -22.52 22.03
CA TYR A 354 12.60 -21.73 22.04
C TYR A 354 12.08 -21.46 20.63
N ASN A 355 12.94 -20.99 19.72
CA ASN A 355 12.54 -20.52 18.39
C ASN A 355 13.25 -21.22 17.24
N GLY A 356 14.57 -21.36 17.29
CA GLY A 356 15.39 -21.74 16.13
C GLY A 356 15.02 -23.08 15.47
N LYS A 357 14.62 -24.08 16.26
CA LYS A 357 14.25 -25.41 15.74
C LYS A 357 12.94 -25.44 14.94
N PHE A 358 12.16 -24.36 14.99
CA PHE A 358 10.87 -24.23 14.33
C PHE A 358 10.97 -23.46 12.99
N MET A 359 12.16 -23.02 12.58
CA MET A 359 12.40 -22.23 11.36
C MET A 359 12.36 -23.06 10.06
N ILE A 360 11.27 -23.81 9.87
CA ILE A 360 10.97 -24.61 8.68
C ILE A 360 9.46 -24.88 8.59
N ASN A 361 8.92 -24.92 7.36
CA ASN A 361 7.51 -25.23 7.06
C ASN A 361 6.47 -24.34 7.76
N GLN A 362 6.85 -23.11 8.10
CA GLN A 362 5.98 -22.13 8.74
C GLN A 362 6.10 -20.78 8.03
N MET A 363 5.04 -19.99 8.09
CA MET A 363 4.97 -18.63 7.52
C MET A 363 4.92 -17.60 8.66
N VAL A 364 5.52 -16.44 8.43
CA VAL A 364 5.55 -15.34 9.40
C VAL A 364 4.23 -14.58 9.39
N LEU A 365 3.72 -14.27 10.58
CA LEU A 365 2.67 -13.28 10.79
C LEU A 365 3.18 -12.11 11.62
N ARG A 366 2.64 -10.92 11.35
CA ARG A 366 2.99 -9.67 12.03
C ARG A 366 1.76 -8.99 12.62
N GLY A 367 1.95 -7.99 13.46
CA GLY A 367 0.85 -7.18 14.01
C GLY A 367 0.54 -7.51 15.45
N GLY A 368 0.00 -8.68 15.76
CA GLY A 368 -0.67 -8.91 17.05
C GLY A 368 -2.17 -9.02 16.84
N ALA A 369 -2.90 -9.46 17.85
CA ALA A 369 -4.34 -9.64 17.82
C ALA A 369 -5.05 -8.86 18.94
N SER A 370 -6.38 -8.75 18.87
CA SER A 370 -7.22 -8.15 19.92
C SER A 370 -7.15 -8.89 21.26
N ILE A 371 -6.62 -10.12 21.23
CA ILE A 371 -6.35 -10.97 22.39
C ILE A 371 -4.88 -10.97 22.82
N THR A 372 -3.99 -10.30 22.09
CA THR A 372 -2.58 -10.19 22.45
C THR A 372 -2.41 -9.19 23.61
N PRO A 373 -1.70 -9.53 24.69
CA PRO A 373 -1.52 -8.62 25.82
C PRO A 373 -0.90 -7.28 25.41
N VAL A 374 -1.44 -6.17 25.94
CA VAL A 374 -0.95 -4.81 25.65
C VAL A 374 0.55 -4.69 25.94
N GLY A 375 1.30 -4.19 24.96
CA GLY A 375 2.75 -4.01 25.05
C GLY A 375 3.58 -5.28 24.80
N HIS A 376 2.95 -6.42 24.48
CA HIS A 376 3.65 -7.64 24.08
C HIS A 376 4.08 -7.59 22.60
N SER A 377 3.20 -7.11 21.73
CA SER A 377 3.48 -6.88 20.31
C SER A 377 4.48 -5.74 20.10
N ARG A 378 5.21 -5.81 18.99
CA ARG A 378 6.13 -4.78 18.52
C ARG A 378 6.31 -4.92 17.01
N PRO A 379 6.73 -3.85 16.30
CA PRO A 379 6.93 -3.92 14.86
C PRO A 379 7.94 -4.95 14.39
N THR A 380 8.84 -5.44 15.26
CA THR A 380 9.81 -6.49 14.94
C THR A 380 9.34 -7.90 15.29
N TYR A 381 8.22 -8.04 16.01
CA TYR A 381 7.74 -9.33 16.50
C TYR A 381 7.41 -10.26 15.34
N ARG A 382 7.93 -11.50 15.39
CA ARG A 382 7.71 -12.53 14.36
C ARG A 382 6.91 -13.68 14.95
N ASN A 383 5.58 -13.64 14.78
CA ASN A 383 4.77 -14.82 15.06
C ASN A 383 4.87 -15.79 13.87
N PHE A 384 4.62 -17.07 14.10
CA PHE A 384 4.79 -18.08 13.06
C PHE A 384 3.85 -19.26 13.28
N PHE A 385 3.26 -19.74 12.19
CA PHE A 385 2.40 -20.93 12.18
C PHE A 385 2.53 -21.67 10.86
N GLY A 386 2.08 -22.93 10.85
CA GLY A 386 1.93 -23.70 9.62
C GLY A 386 0.91 -23.04 8.68
N PRO A 387 1.09 -23.16 7.35
CA PRO A 387 0.28 -22.42 6.38
C PRO A 387 -1.20 -22.83 6.36
N ALA A 388 -1.53 -24.04 6.83
CA ALA A 388 -2.91 -24.54 6.91
C ALA A 388 -3.64 -24.14 8.20
N CYS A 389 -2.95 -23.57 9.18
CA CYS A 389 -3.53 -23.29 10.49
C CYS A 389 -4.54 -22.13 10.42
N ARG A 390 -5.68 -22.26 11.12
CA ARG A 390 -6.81 -21.30 11.03
C ARG A 390 -7.44 -20.90 12.37
N TRP A 391 -7.16 -21.60 13.46
CA TRP A 391 -7.82 -21.33 14.75
C TRP A 391 -7.30 -20.08 15.46
N MET A 392 -6.10 -19.64 15.10
CA MET A 392 -5.53 -18.38 15.59
C MET A 392 -6.30 -17.18 15.03
N PHE A 393 -6.19 -16.04 15.71
CA PHE A 393 -6.66 -14.74 15.23
C PHE A 393 -5.72 -14.25 14.11
N SER A 394 -5.85 -14.86 12.93
CA SER A 394 -5.12 -14.53 11.72
C SER A 394 -6.02 -13.81 10.71
N SER A 395 -5.44 -12.82 10.03
CA SER A 395 -6.04 -12.01 8.99
C SER A 395 -5.00 -11.72 7.90
N LEU A 396 -5.32 -10.82 6.97
CA LEU A 396 -4.42 -10.38 5.92
C LEU A 396 -4.51 -8.88 5.68
N ARG A 397 -3.39 -8.35 5.19
CA ARG A 397 -3.26 -7.02 4.61
C ARG A 397 -2.72 -7.18 3.21
N LEU A 398 -3.31 -6.47 2.25
CA LEU A 398 -2.87 -6.57 0.86
C LEU A 398 -1.64 -5.70 0.61
N ALA A 399 -0.76 -6.18 -0.26
CA ALA A 399 0.34 -5.42 -0.84
C ALA A 399 0.33 -5.55 -2.36
N ARG A 400 0.95 -4.59 -3.05
CA ARG A 400 1.11 -4.57 -4.50
C ARG A 400 2.53 -4.16 -4.87
N ASP A 401 3.04 -4.75 -5.93
CA ASP A 401 4.28 -4.26 -6.52
C ASP A 401 4.02 -2.94 -7.21
N VAL A 402 4.91 -1.99 -6.98
CA VAL A 402 4.98 -0.80 -7.81
C VAL A 402 5.76 -1.21 -9.07
N THR A 403 5.05 -1.69 -10.08
CA THR A 403 5.63 -1.90 -11.42
C THR A 403 6.31 -0.61 -11.88
N PRO A 404 7.37 -0.66 -12.70
CA PRO A 404 7.97 0.55 -13.29
C PRO A 404 6.96 1.42 -14.06
N TYR A 405 5.80 0.83 -14.43
CA TYR A 405 4.64 1.49 -15.02
C TYR A 405 3.65 2.09 -13.99
N SER A 406 3.59 1.55 -12.77
CA SER A 406 2.84 2.11 -11.62
C SER A 406 3.71 2.95 -10.67
N ALA A 407 5.03 3.01 -10.90
CA ALA A 407 5.98 3.90 -10.23
C ALA A 407 5.84 5.38 -10.65
N ARG A 408 4.90 5.67 -11.53
CA ARG A 408 4.51 7.04 -11.87
C ARG A 408 3.24 7.34 -11.11
N ASN A 409 3.43 8.05 -9.99
CA ASN A 409 2.45 8.79 -9.21
C ASN A 409 1.00 8.33 -9.43
N ASP A 410 0.38 7.78 -8.39
CA ASP A 410 -1.04 8.03 -8.26
C ASP A 410 -1.23 9.54 -8.47
N GLY A 411 -2.02 9.91 -9.49
CA GLY A 411 -2.24 11.32 -9.78
C GLY A 411 -2.75 12.07 -8.55
N SER A 412 -3.25 11.37 -7.52
CA SER A 412 -3.86 11.90 -6.32
C SER A 412 -2.86 12.47 -5.30
N ASP A 413 -1.73 11.84 -4.98
CA ASP A 413 -0.75 12.42 -4.03
C ASP A 413 0.04 13.58 -4.63
N GLU A 414 0.38 13.51 -5.92
CA GLU A 414 0.98 14.66 -6.62
C GLU A 414 -0.03 15.79 -6.73
N PHE A 415 -1.28 15.50 -7.11
CA PHE A 415 -2.33 16.51 -7.20
C PHE A 415 -2.64 17.14 -5.84
N ALA A 416 -2.73 16.34 -4.76
CA ALA A 416 -2.91 16.84 -3.40
C ALA A 416 -1.80 17.81 -3.01
N ARG A 417 -0.54 17.43 -3.27
CA ARG A 417 0.64 18.24 -2.93
C ARG A 417 0.72 19.52 -3.76
N ASP A 418 0.51 19.43 -5.08
CA ASP A 418 0.51 20.58 -5.98
C ASP A 418 -0.66 21.50 -5.66
N ALA A 419 -1.83 20.95 -5.31
CA ALA A 419 -3.01 21.71 -4.89
C ALA A 419 -2.77 22.45 -3.58
N VAL A 420 -2.26 21.76 -2.57
CA VAL A 420 -1.92 22.35 -1.27
C VAL A 420 -0.86 23.44 -1.43
N THR A 421 0.18 23.20 -2.23
CA THR A 421 1.25 24.18 -2.49
C THR A 421 0.70 25.41 -3.22
N GLY A 422 -0.07 25.17 -4.27
CA GLY A 422 -0.69 26.20 -5.10
C GLY A 422 -1.67 27.08 -4.35
N LEU A 423 -2.50 26.49 -3.49
CA LEU A 423 -3.49 27.21 -2.68
C LEU A 423 -2.88 27.91 -1.46
N SER A 424 -1.70 27.47 -1.00
CA SER A 424 -0.95 28.12 0.08
C SER A 424 -0.23 29.39 -0.37
N ALA A 425 0.01 29.56 -1.67
CA ALA A 425 0.77 30.69 -2.20
C ALA A 425 0.01 32.03 -2.06
N PRO A 426 0.71 33.17 -1.90
CA PRO A 426 0.07 34.50 -1.87
C PRO A 426 -0.74 34.81 -3.13
N GLN A 427 -0.25 34.35 -4.29
CA GLN A 427 -1.00 34.30 -5.53
C GLN A 427 -1.30 32.84 -5.81
N LYS A 428 -2.56 32.44 -5.62
CA LYS A 428 -2.96 31.04 -5.76
C LYS A 428 -2.86 30.60 -7.21
N SER A 429 -2.28 29.43 -7.45
CA SER A 429 -2.15 28.87 -8.80
C SER A 429 -2.18 27.35 -8.81
N ILE A 430 -2.80 26.75 -9.82
CA ILE A 430 -2.78 25.30 -10.05
C ILE A 430 -2.32 25.03 -11.47
N SER A 431 -1.53 23.96 -11.66
CA SER A 431 -1.01 23.61 -12.99
C SER A 431 -2.13 23.15 -13.94
N PRO A 432 -2.13 23.60 -15.21
CA PRO A 432 -3.11 23.18 -16.21
C PRO A 432 -3.02 21.69 -16.56
N LYS A 433 -1.93 20.98 -16.17
CA LYS A 433 -1.84 19.52 -16.33
C LYS A 433 -3.00 18.78 -15.64
N TYR A 434 -3.60 19.38 -14.62
CA TYR A 434 -4.75 18.82 -13.89
C TYR A 434 -6.10 19.04 -14.58
N PHE A 435 -6.15 19.77 -15.70
CA PHE A 435 -7.38 19.86 -16.49
C PHE A 435 -7.75 18.55 -17.16
N TYR A 436 -6.77 17.71 -17.53
CA TYR A 436 -6.98 16.59 -18.44
C TYR A 436 -7.36 15.28 -17.71
N ASP A 437 -8.35 15.35 -16.82
CA ASP A 437 -9.08 14.15 -16.40
C ASP A 437 -10.08 13.74 -17.51
N THR A 438 -10.78 12.60 -17.35
CA THR A 438 -11.74 12.12 -18.36
C THR A 438 -12.75 13.18 -18.80
N GLN A 439 -13.28 13.97 -17.85
CA GLN A 439 -14.27 15.00 -18.15
C GLN A 439 -13.63 16.23 -18.80
N GLY A 440 -12.47 16.65 -18.33
CA GLY A 440 -11.76 17.79 -18.90
C GLY A 440 -11.26 17.51 -20.32
N SER A 441 -10.80 16.30 -20.63
CA SER A 441 -10.45 15.93 -22.01
C SER A 441 -11.65 16.02 -22.95
N GLN A 442 -12.84 15.58 -22.51
CA GLN A 442 -14.08 15.73 -23.30
C GLN A 442 -14.48 17.20 -23.51
N LEU A 443 -14.33 18.02 -22.47
CA LEU A 443 -14.58 19.47 -22.57
C LEU A 443 -13.58 20.14 -23.53
N PHE A 444 -12.31 19.73 -23.50
CA PHE A 444 -11.30 20.23 -24.43
C PHE A 444 -11.56 19.81 -25.88
N GLU A 445 -12.01 18.57 -26.11
CA GLU A 445 -12.47 18.12 -27.44
C GLU A 445 -13.65 18.98 -27.92
N ALA A 446 -14.61 19.30 -27.04
CA ALA A 446 -15.70 20.20 -27.38
C ALA A 446 -15.19 21.61 -27.73
N ILE A 447 -14.23 22.16 -26.96
CA ILE A 447 -13.58 23.45 -27.27
C ILE A 447 -12.98 23.43 -28.67
N CYS A 448 -12.29 22.35 -29.04
CA CYS A 448 -11.67 22.21 -30.36
C CYS A 448 -12.65 22.30 -31.54
N THR A 449 -13.96 22.14 -31.31
CA THR A 449 -15.01 22.25 -32.34
C THR A 449 -15.71 23.62 -32.37
N LEU A 450 -15.43 24.51 -31.40
CA LEU A 450 -16.05 25.82 -31.32
C LEU A 450 -15.61 26.73 -32.48
N PRO A 451 -16.51 27.61 -32.96
CA PRO A 451 -16.16 28.58 -34.01
C PRO A 451 -15.04 29.52 -33.56
N GLU A 452 -15.03 29.93 -32.30
CA GLU A 452 -14.04 30.83 -31.69
C GLU A 452 -12.66 30.17 -31.53
N TYR A 453 -12.59 28.85 -31.29
CA TYR A 453 -11.32 28.13 -31.10
C TYR A 453 -10.68 27.74 -32.45
N TYR A 454 -10.03 28.71 -33.08
CA TYR A 454 -9.33 28.52 -34.35
C TYR A 454 -8.11 27.55 -34.34
N PRO A 455 -7.32 27.35 -33.25
CA PRO A 455 -6.03 26.67 -33.35
C PRO A 455 -6.11 25.27 -33.99
N THR A 456 -7.09 24.47 -33.59
CA THR A 456 -7.26 23.11 -34.11
C THR A 456 -7.55 23.09 -35.61
N ARG A 457 -8.42 23.99 -36.09
CA ARG A 457 -8.78 24.05 -37.52
C ARG A 457 -7.62 24.58 -38.37
N ALA A 458 -6.98 25.66 -37.91
CA ALA A 458 -5.87 26.29 -38.61
C ALA A 458 -4.67 25.33 -38.74
N GLU A 459 -4.35 24.61 -37.67
CA GLU A 459 -3.26 23.63 -37.68
C GLU A 459 -3.59 22.41 -38.53
N THR A 460 -4.82 21.91 -38.48
CA THR A 460 -5.28 20.79 -39.33
C THR A 460 -5.17 21.13 -40.81
N ALA A 461 -5.59 22.34 -41.21
CA ALA A 461 -5.48 22.82 -42.58
C ALA A 461 -4.00 22.95 -43.01
N LEU A 462 -3.17 23.58 -42.17
CA LEU A 462 -1.74 23.74 -42.44
C LEU A 462 -1.04 22.39 -42.53
N LEU A 463 -1.28 21.47 -41.58
CA LEU A 463 -0.67 20.15 -41.56
C LEU A 463 -1.03 19.35 -42.82
N THR A 464 -2.29 19.45 -43.28
CA THR A 464 -2.75 18.81 -44.52
C THR A 464 -2.01 19.34 -45.75
N GLU A 465 -1.79 20.66 -45.82
CA GLU A 465 -1.05 21.29 -46.91
C GLU A 465 0.42 20.85 -46.94
N ILE A 466 1.06 20.76 -45.77
CA ILE A 466 2.51 20.51 -45.68
C ILE A 466 2.87 19.03 -45.52
N ALA A 467 1.90 18.13 -45.31
CA ALA A 467 2.17 16.70 -45.09
C ALA A 467 3.08 16.06 -46.16
N PRO A 468 2.95 16.36 -47.47
CA PRO A 468 3.87 15.85 -48.49
C PRO A 468 5.31 16.35 -48.32
N GLN A 469 5.50 17.57 -47.81
CA GLN A 469 6.82 18.13 -47.53
C GLN A 469 7.44 17.43 -46.31
N LEU A 470 6.64 17.22 -45.25
CA LEU A 470 7.08 16.46 -44.06
C LEU A 470 7.46 15.03 -44.40
N ALA A 471 6.76 14.38 -45.34
CA ALA A 471 7.10 13.04 -45.82
C ALA A 471 8.53 12.94 -46.37
N ALA A 472 9.01 13.98 -47.07
CA ALA A 472 10.37 14.02 -47.61
C ALA A 472 11.44 14.23 -46.52
N LEU A 473 11.05 14.68 -45.33
CA LEU A 473 11.93 14.95 -44.19
C LEU A 473 12.08 13.75 -43.26
N ILE A 474 11.17 12.78 -43.32
CA ILE A 474 11.12 11.62 -42.42
C ILE A 474 11.79 10.40 -43.08
N ALA A 475 12.78 9.84 -42.39
CA ALA A 475 13.53 8.67 -42.83
C ALA A 475 12.65 7.40 -42.91
N GLU A 476 13.10 6.41 -43.67
CA GLU A 476 12.45 5.10 -43.76
C GLU A 476 12.52 4.36 -42.42
N ASP A 477 11.44 3.65 -42.07
CA ASP A 477 11.25 2.92 -40.82
C ASP A 477 11.43 3.81 -39.57
N ALA A 478 11.06 5.09 -39.66
CA ALA A 478 11.17 6.01 -38.52
C ALA A 478 10.17 5.65 -37.39
N ALA A 479 10.59 5.93 -36.16
CA ALA A 479 9.75 5.95 -34.97
C ALA A 479 9.21 7.37 -34.74
N LEU A 480 7.91 7.54 -34.94
CA LEU A 480 7.20 8.79 -34.67
C LEU A 480 6.78 8.84 -33.19
N VAL A 481 7.37 9.75 -32.44
CA VAL A 481 7.10 9.95 -31.00
C VAL A 481 6.23 11.19 -30.83
N GLU A 482 4.98 11.01 -30.44
CA GLU A 482 4.04 12.11 -30.23
C GLU A 482 3.93 12.50 -28.76
N PHE A 483 4.20 13.76 -28.45
CA PHE A 483 4.11 14.31 -27.11
C PHE A 483 2.69 14.87 -26.88
N GLY A 484 1.95 14.38 -25.89
CA GLY A 484 0.58 14.84 -25.61
C GLY A 484 -0.42 14.48 -26.70
N ALA A 485 -0.48 13.20 -27.07
CA ALA A 485 -1.19 12.71 -28.26
C ALA A 485 -2.71 12.91 -28.25
N GLY A 486 -3.35 13.05 -27.09
CA GLY A 486 -4.79 13.27 -26.96
C GLY A 486 -5.63 12.27 -27.78
N ALA A 487 -6.58 12.78 -28.57
CA ALA A 487 -7.45 11.99 -29.44
C ALA A 487 -6.76 11.40 -30.70
N CYS A 488 -5.48 11.71 -30.95
CA CYS A 488 -4.68 11.26 -32.10
C CYS A 488 -5.32 11.57 -33.48
N ASP A 489 -6.14 12.61 -33.60
CA ASP A 489 -6.78 12.92 -34.89
C ASP A 489 -5.78 13.50 -35.91
N LYS A 490 -4.84 14.34 -35.43
CA LYS A 490 -3.88 15.08 -36.25
C LYS A 490 -2.77 14.19 -36.80
N VAL A 491 -2.30 13.24 -35.99
CA VAL A 491 -1.24 12.31 -36.41
C VAL A 491 -1.66 11.45 -37.59
N ARG A 492 -2.95 11.17 -37.75
CA ARG A 492 -3.47 10.44 -38.92
C ARG A 492 -3.14 11.14 -40.24
N LEU A 493 -3.15 12.47 -40.26
CA LEU A 493 -2.78 13.25 -41.46
C LEU A 493 -1.32 13.00 -41.84
N LEU A 494 -0.45 12.87 -40.84
CA LEU A 494 0.95 12.54 -41.04
C LEU A 494 1.14 11.06 -41.40
N LEU A 495 0.48 10.13 -40.70
CA LEU A 495 0.55 8.69 -41.00
C LEU A 495 0.01 8.36 -42.41
N ASP A 496 -1.03 9.06 -42.87
CA ASP A 496 -1.58 8.90 -44.22
C ASP A 496 -0.61 9.43 -45.30
N ALA A 497 0.16 10.48 -45.00
CA ALA A 497 1.12 11.08 -45.93
C ALA A 497 2.51 10.43 -45.89
N VAL A 498 2.85 9.73 -44.80
CA VAL A 498 4.20 9.21 -44.51
C VAL A 498 4.12 7.71 -44.20
N PRO A 499 3.80 6.87 -45.21
CA PRO A 499 3.62 5.43 -45.01
C PRO A 499 4.89 4.69 -44.57
N GLN A 500 6.06 5.32 -44.68
CA GLN A 500 7.34 4.76 -44.24
C GLN A 500 7.57 4.80 -42.71
N ILE A 501 6.67 5.38 -41.93
CA ILE A 501 6.72 5.31 -40.45
C ILE A 501 6.44 3.87 -40.02
N GLY A 502 7.44 3.23 -39.39
CA GLY A 502 7.35 1.84 -38.97
C GLY A 502 6.86 1.64 -37.53
N LEU A 503 6.97 2.68 -36.70
CA LEU A 503 6.59 2.67 -35.29
C LEU A 503 5.97 4.02 -34.89
N TYR A 504 4.86 3.96 -34.18
CA TYR A 504 4.20 5.12 -33.56
C TYR A 504 4.18 4.97 -32.04
N VAL A 505 4.65 6.00 -31.34
CA VAL A 505 4.78 6.07 -29.88
C VAL A 505 3.98 7.27 -29.37
N PRO A 506 2.69 7.11 -29.07
CA PRO A 506 1.90 8.17 -28.44
C PRO A 506 2.22 8.27 -26.95
N ILE A 507 2.55 9.47 -26.48
CA ILE A 507 2.78 9.80 -25.07
C ILE A 507 1.64 10.68 -24.57
N ASP A 508 0.95 10.26 -23.50
CA ASP A 508 -0.11 11.05 -22.87
C ASP A 508 -0.29 10.67 -21.39
N ILE A 509 -0.76 11.61 -20.57
CA ILE A 509 -1.06 11.37 -19.16
C ILE A 509 -2.36 10.57 -18.96
N CYS A 510 -3.26 10.60 -19.94
CA CYS A 510 -4.56 9.92 -19.87
C CYS A 510 -4.50 8.53 -20.53
N SER A 511 -4.46 7.48 -19.72
CA SER A 511 -4.46 6.08 -20.19
C SER A 511 -5.68 5.76 -21.06
N ASN A 512 -6.87 6.19 -20.65
CA ASN A 512 -8.12 5.94 -21.38
C ASN A 512 -8.12 6.56 -22.78
N ALA A 513 -7.52 7.75 -22.95
CA ALA A 513 -7.39 8.40 -24.25
C ALA A 513 -6.44 7.60 -25.15
N LEU A 514 -5.29 7.19 -24.62
CA LEU A 514 -4.30 6.38 -25.34
C LEU A 514 -4.84 5.02 -25.76
N GLU A 515 -5.60 4.34 -24.90
CA GLU A 515 -6.19 3.03 -25.22
C GLU A 515 -7.21 3.14 -26.36
N ARG A 516 -8.12 4.13 -26.30
CA ARG A 516 -9.13 4.36 -27.34
C ARG A 516 -8.49 4.73 -28.67
N ALA A 517 -7.57 5.70 -28.65
CA ALA A 517 -6.87 6.13 -29.85
C ALA A 517 -6.01 5.02 -30.44
N GLY A 518 -5.29 4.27 -29.60
CA GLY A 518 -4.50 3.12 -30.01
C GLY A 518 -5.34 2.02 -30.66
N ALA A 519 -6.53 1.72 -30.14
CA ALA A 519 -7.45 0.75 -30.75
C ALA A 519 -7.91 1.19 -32.15
N GLN A 520 -8.30 2.46 -32.31
CA GLN A 520 -8.74 3.01 -33.60
C GLN A 520 -7.59 3.01 -34.63
N LEU A 521 -6.38 3.39 -34.21
CA LEU A 521 -5.21 3.41 -35.08
C LEU A 521 -4.78 2.00 -35.50
N ARG A 522 -4.79 1.01 -34.60
CA ARG A 522 -4.48 -0.39 -34.96
C ARG A 522 -5.45 -0.96 -35.99
N GLN A 523 -6.73 -0.56 -35.92
CA GLN A 523 -7.73 -0.98 -36.90
C GLN A 523 -7.48 -0.36 -38.28
N ARG A 524 -7.07 0.92 -38.33
CA ARG A 524 -6.87 1.67 -39.57
C ARG A 524 -5.50 1.43 -40.23
N TYR A 525 -4.47 1.20 -39.43
CA TYR A 525 -3.09 0.97 -39.87
C TYR A 525 -2.55 -0.39 -39.35
N PRO A 526 -3.02 -1.53 -39.89
CA PRO A 526 -2.63 -2.85 -39.37
C PRO A 526 -1.13 -3.17 -39.46
N ALA A 527 -0.41 -2.49 -40.36
CA ALA A 527 1.05 -2.64 -40.53
C ALA A 527 1.88 -1.74 -39.61
N LEU A 528 1.26 -0.73 -38.99
CA LEU A 528 1.93 0.20 -38.10
C LEU A 528 2.08 -0.42 -36.71
N ARG A 529 3.31 -0.49 -36.20
CA ARG A 529 3.54 -0.86 -34.80
C ARG A 529 3.19 0.33 -33.92
N ILE A 530 2.42 0.09 -32.85
CA ILE A 530 1.98 1.15 -31.92
C ILE A 530 2.38 0.75 -30.51
N ALA A 531 3.28 1.54 -29.91
CA ALA A 531 3.80 1.35 -28.56
C ALA A 531 3.43 2.55 -27.68
N PRO A 532 2.22 2.56 -27.07
CA PRO A 532 1.77 3.68 -26.25
C PRO A 532 2.58 3.82 -24.97
N LEU A 533 2.79 5.06 -24.53
CA LEU A 533 3.48 5.40 -23.29
C LEU A 533 2.58 6.30 -22.44
N VAL A 534 1.98 5.73 -21.39
CA VAL A 534 1.19 6.51 -20.42
C VAL A 534 2.16 7.26 -19.50
N ASP A 535 2.29 8.57 -19.70
CA ASP A 535 3.27 9.37 -18.98
C ASP A 535 3.04 10.89 -19.04
N ASP A 536 3.60 11.61 -18.07
CA ASP A 536 3.85 13.04 -18.18
C ASP A 536 5.03 13.28 -19.13
N PHE A 537 4.73 13.71 -20.35
CA PHE A 537 5.71 13.98 -21.39
C PHE A 537 6.74 15.07 -21.02
N THR A 538 6.49 15.86 -19.96
CA THR A 538 7.46 16.84 -19.44
C THR A 538 8.55 16.19 -18.58
N ARG A 539 8.35 14.92 -18.19
CA ARG A 539 9.22 14.12 -17.31
C ARG A 539 9.59 12.77 -17.91
N ALA A 540 9.24 12.49 -19.16
CA ALA A 540 9.54 11.21 -19.79
C ALA A 540 11.04 10.92 -19.80
N LEU A 541 11.44 9.85 -19.09
CA LEU A 541 12.85 9.49 -18.92
C LEU A 541 13.33 8.51 -19.99
N HIS A 542 12.46 7.64 -20.52
CA HIS A 542 12.82 6.61 -21.48
C HIS A 542 11.70 6.32 -22.48
N LEU A 543 12.06 6.22 -23.77
CA LEU A 543 11.18 5.69 -24.80
C LEU A 543 11.11 4.16 -24.72
N PRO A 544 10.02 3.53 -25.19
CA PRO A 544 9.90 2.07 -25.27
C PRO A 544 11.08 1.42 -25.99
N GLU A 545 11.45 0.19 -25.61
CA GLU A 545 12.60 -0.52 -26.20
C GLU A 545 12.45 -0.73 -27.71
N GLU A 546 11.20 -0.78 -28.18
CA GLU A 546 10.80 -0.87 -29.58
C GLU A 546 11.34 0.30 -30.41
N THR A 547 11.66 1.44 -29.79
CA THR A 547 12.28 2.58 -30.50
C THR A 547 13.77 2.39 -30.80
N ARG A 548 14.41 1.34 -30.26
CA ARG A 548 15.83 1.07 -30.52
C ARG A 548 16.04 0.65 -31.97
N GLY A 549 16.99 1.28 -32.65
CA GLY A 549 17.34 0.98 -34.04
C GLY A 549 16.51 1.72 -35.09
N HIS A 550 15.47 2.46 -34.68
CA HIS A 550 14.68 3.31 -35.57
C HIS A 550 15.19 4.77 -35.55
N PRO A 551 15.27 5.47 -36.70
CA PRO A 551 15.40 6.93 -36.73
C PRO A 551 14.22 7.57 -36.00
N ARG A 552 14.48 8.53 -35.11
CA ARG A 552 13.42 9.11 -34.26
C ARG A 552 12.96 10.46 -34.80
N VAL A 553 11.65 10.65 -34.84
CA VAL A 553 11.00 11.92 -35.17
C VAL A 553 10.04 12.27 -34.06
N GLY A 554 10.27 13.40 -33.41
CA GLY A 554 9.33 13.97 -32.47
C GLY A 554 8.18 14.66 -33.21
N PHE A 555 6.98 14.57 -32.65
CA PHE A 555 5.80 15.28 -33.10
C PHE A 555 5.11 15.90 -31.89
N PHE A 556 4.95 17.22 -31.88
CA PHE A 556 4.26 17.93 -30.81
C PHE A 556 3.31 18.97 -31.41
N PRO A 557 2.18 18.52 -31.98
CA PRO A 557 1.20 19.41 -32.58
C PRO A 557 0.41 20.15 -31.49
N GLY A 558 -0.20 21.26 -31.87
CA GLY A 558 -1.09 22.05 -31.05
C GLY A 558 -0.40 23.25 -30.41
N SER A 559 -1.09 23.82 -29.42
CA SER A 559 -0.67 25.05 -28.73
C SER A 559 -0.07 24.79 -27.34
N THR A 560 0.11 23.52 -26.94
CA THR A 560 0.47 23.09 -25.59
C THR A 560 1.83 23.63 -25.12
N LEU A 561 2.76 23.92 -26.05
CA LEU A 561 4.02 24.60 -25.69
C LEU A 561 3.76 25.96 -25.02
N GLY A 562 2.67 26.63 -25.39
CA GLY A 562 2.23 27.89 -24.79
C GLY A 562 1.93 27.79 -23.29
N ASN A 563 1.73 26.59 -22.75
CA ASN A 563 1.44 26.39 -21.33
C ASN A 563 2.68 26.53 -20.44
N PHE A 564 3.86 26.52 -21.04
CA PHE A 564 5.13 26.67 -20.33
C PHE A 564 5.58 28.13 -20.29
N THR A 565 6.13 28.55 -19.14
CA THR A 565 6.98 29.75 -19.11
C THR A 565 8.21 29.56 -19.99
N ARG A 566 8.85 30.64 -20.45
CA ARG A 566 10.05 30.57 -21.30
C ARG A 566 11.13 29.61 -20.75
N PRO A 567 11.50 29.64 -19.45
CA PRO A 567 12.47 28.67 -18.91
C PRO A 567 11.97 27.22 -18.90
N GLN A 568 10.66 26.99 -18.70
CA GLN A 568 10.07 25.65 -18.76
C GLN A 568 10.07 25.12 -20.20
N ALA A 569 9.73 25.95 -21.19
CA ALA A 569 9.72 25.56 -22.59
C ALA A 569 11.12 25.21 -23.09
N VAL A 570 12.15 26.00 -22.73
CA VAL A 570 13.56 25.66 -23.04
C VAL A 570 13.97 24.33 -22.42
N ARG A 571 13.58 24.05 -21.16
CA ARG A 571 13.87 22.76 -20.52
C ARG A 571 13.17 21.61 -21.23
N PHE A 572 11.88 21.75 -21.52
CA PHE A 572 11.11 20.73 -22.25
C PHE A 572 11.75 20.41 -23.61
N LEU A 573 12.05 21.43 -24.42
CA LEU A 573 12.68 21.25 -25.73
C LEU A 573 14.05 20.57 -25.60
N ARG A 574 14.85 20.90 -24.58
CA ARG A 574 16.13 20.25 -24.33
C ARG A 574 15.95 18.77 -23.96
N SER A 575 15.01 18.46 -23.07
CA SER A 575 14.69 17.08 -22.69
C SER A 575 14.14 16.28 -23.87
N ALA A 576 13.32 16.89 -24.74
CA ALA A 576 12.88 16.25 -25.98
C ALA A 576 14.06 15.90 -26.89
N ARG A 577 15.09 16.78 -26.99
CA ARG A 577 16.31 16.50 -27.74
C ARG A 577 17.10 15.33 -27.17
N GLU A 578 17.26 15.29 -25.86
CA GLU A 578 17.96 14.21 -25.17
C GLU A 578 17.23 12.86 -25.35
N LEU A 579 15.89 12.89 -25.26
CA LEU A 579 15.04 11.70 -25.40
C LEU A 579 15.04 11.16 -26.83
N LEU A 580 14.88 12.05 -27.81
CA LEU A 580 14.83 11.69 -29.23
C LEU A 580 16.23 11.36 -29.78
N GLY A 581 17.29 11.98 -29.28
CA GLY A 581 18.67 11.80 -29.71
C GLY A 581 19.17 12.91 -30.65
N PRO A 582 20.49 12.98 -30.88
CA PRO A 582 21.14 14.12 -31.54
C PRO A 582 20.82 14.26 -33.04
N ASP A 583 20.43 13.17 -33.71
CA ASP A 583 20.11 13.14 -35.14
C ASP A 583 18.60 13.20 -35.42
N ALA A 584 17.78 13.37 -34.37
CA ALA A 584 16.34 13.37 -34.49
C ALA A 584 15.83 14.68 -35.10
N ARG A 585 14.69 14.59 -35.79
CA ARG A 585 13.90 15.77 -36.16
C ARG A 585 12.76 15.96 -35.18
N PHE A 586 12.37 17.22 -34.94
CA PHE A 586 11.22 17.51 -34.09
C PHE A 586 10.25 18.46 -34.78
N ILE A 587 9.07 17.97 -35.11
CA ILE A 587 7.98 18.73 -35.72
C ILE A 587 7.11 19.27 -34.58
N ILE A 588 6.97 20.59 -34.49
CA ILE A 588 6.31 21.25 -33.36
C ILE A 588 5.38 22.38 -33.83
N GLY A 589 4.17 22.38 -33.28
CA GLY A 589 3.16 23.42 -33.47
C GLY A 589 3.27 24.50 -32.40
N VAL A 590 3.01 25.75 -32.79
CA VAL A 590 2.84 26.87 -31.87
C VAL A 590 1.70 27.78 -32.29
N ASP A 591 1.07 28.37 -31.29
CA ASP A 591 0.04 29.37 -31.49
C ASP A 591 0.67 30.76 -31.63
N MET A 592 0.29 31.49 -32.68
CA MET A 592 0.97 32.72 -33.07
C MET A 592 0.37 33.97 -32.41
N VAL A 593 1.11 35.07 -32.34
CA VAL A 593 0.57 36.38 -31.91
C VAL A 593 -0.40 36.91 -32.97
N LYS A 594 -1.60 37.34 -32.55
CA LYS A 594 -2.63 37.97 -33.39
C LYS A 594 -3.51 38.92 -32.59
N ASP A 595 -4.61 39.39 -33.18
CA ASP A 595 -5.49 40.36 -32.54
C ASP A 595 -6.08 39.82 -31.22
N ILE A 596 -6.18 40.72 -30.24
CA ILE A 596 -6.55 40.37 -28.86
C ILE A 596 -7.98 39.81 -28.80
N ALA A 597 -8.91 40.36 -29.58
CA ALA A 597 -10.31 39.93 -29.55
C ALA A 597 -10.46 38.46 -30.00
N THR A 598 -9.72 38.05 -31.04
CA THR A 598 -9.66 36.64 -31.46
C THR A 598 -9.04 35.75 -30.38
N LEU A 599 -7.99 36.23 -29.70
CA LEU A 599 -7.33 35.48 -28.64
C LEU A 599 -8.24 35.31 -27.42
N GLU A 600 -8.92 36.36 -26.98
CA GLU A 600 -9.84 36.30 -25.84
C GLU A 600 -11.05 35.42 -26.16
N ALA A 601 -11.66 35.56 -27.34
CA ALA A 601 -12.81 34.74 -27.75
C ALA A 601 -12.48 33.24 -27.79
N ALA A 602 -11.25 32.86 -28.14
CA ALA A 602 -10.83 31.46 -28.14
C ALA A 602 -10.77 30.85 -26.73
N TYR A 603 -10.58 31.65 -25.68
CA TYR A 603 -10.45 31.17 -24.29
C TYR A 603 -11.63 31.59 -23.39
N ASP A 604 -12.57 32.39 -23.90
CA ASP A 604 -13.82 32.78 -23.25
C ASP A 604 -14.98 32.71 -24.25
N ASP A 605 -15.30 31.49 -24.66
CA ASP A 605 -16.33 31.25 -25.68
C ASP A 605 -17.75 31.58 -25.20
N ALA A 606 -18.59 32.04 -26.13
CA ALA A 606 -19.96 32.45 -25.82
C ALA A 606 -20.85 31.30 -25.31
N ALA A 607 -20.51 30.04 -25.60
CA ALA A 607 -21.22 28.85 -25.15
C ALA A 607 -20.79 28.36 -23.74
N GLY A 608 -19.81 29.03 -23.14
CA GLY A 608 -19.26 28.74 -21.81
C GLY A 608 -18.61 27.36 -21.69
N VAL A 609 -18.14 26.75 -22.77
CA VAL A 609 -17.47 25.44 -22.72
C VAL A 609 -16.11 25.56 -22.02
N THR A 610 -15.35 26.60 -22.34
CA THR A 610 -14.04 26.91 -21.75
C THR A 610 -14.16 27.31 -20.29
N ALA A 611 -15.24 28.00 -19.93
CA ALA A 611 -15.58 28.25 -18.53
C ALA A 611 -15.83 26.95 -17.75
N ARG A 612 -16.59 26.00 -18.32
CA ARG A 612 -16.79 24.68 -17.71
C ARG A 612 -15.50 23.87 -17.64
N PHE A 613 -14.65 23.94 -18.67
CA PHE A 613 -13.33 23.29 -18.69
C PHE A 613 -12.43 23.82 -17.56
N ASN A 614 -12.35 25.14 -17.38
CA ASN A 614 -11.58 25.74 -16.29
C ASN A 614 -12.13 25.33 -14.92
N LYS A 615 -13.47 25.39 -14.75
CA LYS A 615 -14.17 25.05 -13.50
C LYS A 615 -14.11 23.57 -13.15
N ASN A 616 -13.97 22.68 -14.14
CA ASN A 616 -13.78 21.25 -13.94
C ASN A 616 -12.60 20.95 -12.99
N LEU A 617 -11.59 21.82 -12.93
CA LEU A 617 -10.50 21.71 -11.96
C LEU A 617 -11.00 21.67 -10.50
N LEU A 618 -11.99 22.50 -10.17
CA LEU A 618 -12.59 22.54 -8.82
C LEU A 618 -13.36 21.24 -8.55
N THR A 619 -14.16 20.80 -9.52
CA THR A 619 -14.93 19.54 -9.46
C THR A 619 -14.00 18.34 -9.29
N ARG A 620 -12.87 18.35 -9.99
CA ARG A 620 -11.83 17.32 -9.86
C ARG A 620 -11.20 17.33 -8.47
N MET A 621 -10.84 18.49 -7.93
CA MET A 621 -10.33 18.59 -6.55
C MET A 621 -11.34 18.08 -5.52
N ASN A 622 -12.63 18.38 -5.70
CA ASN A 622 -13.68 17.86 -4.81
C ASN A 622 -13.74 16.34 -4.83
N ARG A 623 -13.64 15.75 -6.03
CA ARG A 623 -13.71 14.30 -6.24
C ARG A 623 -12.46 13.57 -5.73
N GLU A 624 -11.27 14.10 -6.00
CA GLU A 624 -10.00 13.40 -5.78
C GLU A 624 -9.32 13.77 -4.46
N LEU A 625 -9.54 14.97 -3.92
CA LEU A 625 -8.78 15.53 -2.80
C LEU A 625 -9.63 15.80 -1.54
N ASP A 626 -10.84 15.23 -1.45
CA ASP A 626 -11.83 15.52 -0.39
C ASP A 626 -12.04 17.04 -0.20
N ALA A 627 -12.13 17.76 -1.33
CA ALA A 627 -12.37 19.19 -1.32
C ALA A 627 -13.86 19.56 -1.33
N ASP A 628 -14.18 20.79 -0.92
CA ASP A 628 -15.55 21.30 -0.78
C ASP A 628 -15.81 22.60 -1.57
N PHE A 629 -15.15 22.79 -2.72
CA PHE A 629 -15.40 23.94 -3.58
C PHE A 629 -16.85 24.01 -4.06
N ASP A 630 -17.49 25.17 -3.87
CA ASP A 630 -18.73 25.54 -4.55
C ASP A 630 -18.38 26.18 -5.91
N GLU A 631 -18.57 25.42 -7.00
CA GLU A 631 -18.26 25.86 -8.37
C GLU A 631 -19.02 27.16 -8.76
N GLN A 632 -20.22 27.38 -8.23
CA GLN A 632 -21.03 28.56 -8.53
C GLN A 632 -20.50 29.84 -7.86
N ALA A 633 -19.62 29.67 -6.86
CA ALA A 633 -18.95 30.75 -6.17
C ALA A 633 -17.67 31.24 -6.87
N PHE A 634 -17.33 30.68 -8.04
CA PHE A 634 -16.20 31.12 -8.87
C PHE A 634 -16.66 31.51 -10.28
N ASP A 635 -16.10 32.58 -10.82
CA ASP A 635 -16.28 33.00 -12.22
C ASP A 635 -15.04 32.63 -13.05
N HIS A 636 -15.23 32.24 -14.30
CA HIS A 636 -14.13 32.07 -15.25
C HIS A 636 -13.68 33.44 -15.76
N LEU A 637 -12.36 33.63 -15.92
CA LEU A 637 -11.77 34.83 -16.49
C LEU A 637 -10.59 34.43 -17.39
N ALA A 638 -10.65 34.77 -18.68
CA ALA A 638 -9.50 34.75 -19.58
C ALA A 638 -9.09 36.18 -19.91
N VAL A 639 -7.79 36.49 -19.79
CA VAL A 639 -7.27 37.85 -20.06
C VAL A 639 -5.98 37.79 -20.87
N TRP A 640 -5.85 38.70 -21.83
CA TRP A 640 -4.57 38.93 -22.51
C TRP A 640 -3.58 39.68 -21.61
N ASN A 641 -2.39 39.12 -21.45
CA ASN A 641 -1.27 39.75 -20.79
C ASN A 641 -0.24 40.19 -21.85
N PRO A 642 -0.14 41.50 -22.16
CA PRO A 642 0.74 41.99 -23.23
C PRO A 642 2.22 41.92 -22.85
N ASP A 643 2.56 41.96 -21.56
CA ASP A 643 3.96 41.94 -21.11
C ASP A 643 4.63 40.58 -21.35
N TYR A 644 3.84 39.52 -21.38
CA TYR A 644 4.29 38.14 -21.58
C TYR A 644 3.73 37.49 -22.85
N GLU A 645 3.00 38.25 -23.68
CA GLU A 645 2.35 37.79 -24.91
C GLU A 645 1.55 36.48 -24.73
N ARG A 646 0.66 36.44 -23.73
CA ARG A 646 -0.09 35.22 -23.39
C ARG A 646 -1.52 35.50 -22.96
N ILE A 647 -2.40 34.52 -23.17
CA ILE A 647 -3.67 34.46 -22.44
C ILE A 647 -3.41 33.83 -21.07
N GLU A 648 -4.01 34.39 -20.03
CA GLU A 648 -4.05 33.80 -18.70
C GLU A 648 -5.49 33.43 -18.33
N MET A 649 -5.71 32.19 -17.91
CA MET A 649 -6.98 31.77 -17.34
C MET A 649 -6.94 31.78 -15.82
N HIS A 650 -8.04 32.24 -15.24
CA HIS A 650 -8.23 32.37 -13.80
C HIS A 650 -9.63 31.92 -13.40
N LEU A 651 -9.77 31.46 -12.15
CA LEU A 651 -11.03 31.31 -11.45
C LEU A 651 -11.12 32.39 -10.36
N VAL A 652 -12.14 33.23 -10.43
CA VAL A 652 -12.30 34.41 -9.57
C VAL A 652 -13.36 34.14 -8.51
N SER A 653 -12.98 34.20 -7.23
CA SER A 653 -13.94 33.97 -6.16
C SER A 653 -14.93 35.13 -6.03
N ARG A 654 -16.23 34.83 -6.04
CA ARG A 654 -17.31 35.83 -6.00
C ARG A 654 -17.57 36.40 -4.60
N ARG A 655 -17.15 35.68 -3.56
CA ARG A 655 -17.37 36.01 -2.15
C ARG A 655 -16.16 35.62 -1.31
N ALA A 656 -16.01 36.23 -0.14
CA ALA A 656 -15.06 35.69 0.83
C ALA A 656 -15.53 34.31 1.30
N GLN A 657 -14.66 33.30 1.23
CA GLN A 657 -14.99 31.92 1.58
C GLN A 657 -13.75 31.14 2.03
N GLN A 658 -13.99 30.02 2.72
CA GLN A 658 -12.97 29.04 3.04
C GLN A 658 -13.32 27.75 2.35
N VAL A 659 -12.30 27.08 1.82
CA VAL A 659 -12.42 25.77 1.18
C VAL A 659 -11.46 24.80 1.85
N ARG A 660 -11.92 23.60 2.13
CA ARG A 660 -11.10 22.47 2.57
C ARG A 660 -10.60 21.73 1.34
N VAL A 661 -9.32 21.39 1.31
CA VAL A 661 -8.67 20.60 0.24
C VAL A 661 -7.57 19.76 0.89
N ALA A 662 -7.58 18.44 0.66
CA ALA A 662 -6.61 17.49 1.21
C ALA A 662 -6.39 17.68 2.74
N GLY A 663 -7.48 17.84 3.48
CA GLY A 663 -7.46 18.01 4.94
C GLY A 663 -6.99 19.40 5.44
N ARG A 664 -6.68 20.35 4.56
CA ARG A 664 -6.26 21.72 4.91
C ARG A 664 -7.29 22.76 4.48
N THR A 665 -7.40 23.85 5.22
CA THR A 665 -8.32 24.96 4.92
C THR A 665 -7.59 26.13 4.27
N PHE A 666 -8.15 26.64 3.16
CA PHE A 666 -7.63 27.78 2.40
C PHE A 666 -8.68 28.88 2.32
N ALA A 667 -8.27 30.12 2.61
CA ALA A 667 -9.15 31.28 2.53
C ALA A 667 -9.03 31.96 1.15
N PHE A 668 -10.17 32.37 0.61
CA PHE A 668 -10.33 33.23 -0.55
C PHE A 668 -11.04 34.52 -0.14
N LYS A 669 -10.54 35.67 -0.60
CA LYS A 669 -11.24 36.96 -0.55
C LYS A 669 -12.19 37.07 -1.75
N ALA A 670 -13.23 37.90 -1.63
CA ALA A 670 -14.03 38.28 -2.79
C ALA A 670 -13.13 38.98 -3.83
N GLY A 671 -13.22 38.56 -5.10
CA GLY A 671 -12.37 39.01 -6.20
C GLY A 671 -11.00 38.35 -6.29
N GLU A 672 -10.63 37.46 -5.35
CA GLU A 672 -9.34 36.77 -5.39
C GLU A 672 -9.29 35.76 -6.54
N ARG A 673 -8.16 35.74 -7.26
CA ARG A 673 -7.95 34.90 -8.44
C ARG A 673 -7.14 33.65 -8.08
N LEU A 674 -7.60 32.52 -8.59
CA LEU A 674 -6.81 31.30 -8.73
C LEU A 674 -6.36 31.19 -10.19
N HIS A 675 -5.06 31.31 -10.45
CA HIS A 675 -4.49 31.17 -11.79
C HIS A 675 -4.44 29.69 -12.21
N THR A 676 -4.93 29.36 -13.40
CA THR A 676 -5.11 27.96 -13.82
C THR A 676 -4.38 27.60 -15.11
N GLU A 677 -4.11 28.56 -16.00
CA GLU A 677 -3.37 28.31 -17.24
C GLU A 677 -2.68 29.56 -17.77
N ASN A 678 -1.55 29.35 -18.43
CA ASN A 678 -0.96 30.31 -19.35
C ASN A 678 -1.09 29.75 -20.76
N SER A 679 -1.28 30.59 -21.77
CA SER A 679 -1.13 30.19 -23.16
C SER A 679 -0.38 31.26 -23.92
N HIS A 680 0.96 31.12 -23.92
CA HIS A 680 1.87 32.01 -24.63
C HIS A 680 1.69 31.88 -26.14
N LYS A 681 1.80 33.01 -26.81
CA LYS A 681 1.77 33.15 -28.26
C LYS A 681 3.16 33.50 -28.76
N PHE A 682 3.46 33.10 -29.99
CA PHE A 682 4.79 33.23 -30.53
C PHE A 682 4.79 34.05 -31.83
N THR A 683 5.88 34.76 -32.05
CA THR A 683 6.32 35.15 -33.39
C THR A 683 7.33 34.14 -33.90
N VAL A 684 7.54 34.08 -35.22
CA VAL A 684 8.59 33.25 -35.83
C VAL A 684 9.93 33.49 -35.14
N GLN A 685 10.32 34.76 -34.98
CA GLN A 685 11.57 35.13 -34.32
C GLN A 685 11.64 34.62 -32.87
N SER A 686 10.60 34.86 -32.06
CA SER A 686 10.60 34.45 -30.65
C SER A 686 10.71 32.93 -30.47
N PHE A 687 10.10 32.15 -31.37
CA PHE A 687 10.17 30.70 -31.35
C PHE A 687 11.54 30.20 -31.82
N THR A 688 12.11 30.77 -32.88
CA THR A 688 13.48 30.45 -33.32
C THR A 688 14.51 30.68 -32.21
N GLU A 689 14.41 31.80 -31.49
CA GLU A 689 15.27 32.08 -30.34
C GLU A 689 15.08 31.07 -29.19
N LEU A 690 13.83 30.64 -28.94
CA LEU A 690 13.50 29.64 -27.94
C LEU A 690 14.10 28.27 -28.27
N ALA A 691 13.95 27.83 -29.53
CA ALA A 691 14.50 26.58 -30.05
C ALA A 691 16.04 26.59 -29.95
N ALA A 692 16.69 27.67 -30.37
CA ALA A 692 18.14 27.84 -30.29
C ALA A 692 18.66 27.77 -28.84
N ALA A 693 17.95 28.35 -27.87
CA ALA A 693 18.30 28.26 -26.45
C ALA A 693 18.20 26.84 -25.87
N ALA A 694 17.38 25.97 -26.48
CA ALA A 694 17.29 24.55 -26.17
C ALA A 694 18.28 23.69 -26.97
N GLY A 695 19.05 24.30 -27.88
CA GLY A 695 20.05 23.66 -28.73
C GLY A 695 19.52 23.17 -30.07
N TRP A 696 18.26 23.42 -30.39
CA TRP A 696 17.67 23.06 -31.68
C TRP A 696 17.93 24.13 -32.74
N GLU A 697 18.08 23.71 -33.99
CA GLU A 697 18.08 24.61 -35.15
C GLU A 697 16.77 24.46 -35.93
N VAL A 698 16.12 25.57 -36.27
CA VAL A 698 14.93 25.54 -37.15
C VAL A 698 15.40 25.26 -38.58
N SER A 699 15.04 24.10 -39.13
CA SER A 699 15.35 23.76 -40.52
C SER A 699 14.29 24.28 -41.48
N ASP A 700 13.01 24.19 -41.10
CA ASP A 700 11.86 24.54 -41.92
C ASP A 700 10.78 25.18 -41.05
N GLN A 701 9.98 26.04 -41.67
CA GLN A 701 8.86 26.72 -41.01
C GLN A 701 7.68 26.88 -41.97
N TRP A 702 6.48 26.72 -41.45
CA TRP A 702 5.23 26.92 -42.17
C TRP A 702 4.28 27.71 -41.29
N VAL A 703 3.66 28.75 -41.85
CA VAL A 703 2.77 29.66 -41.11
C VAL A 703 1.43 29.67 -41.82
N SER A 704 0.34 29.48 -41.07
CA SER A 704 -1.01 29.48 -41.63
C SER A 704 -1.40 30.88 -42.11
N GLU A 705 -2.52 30.97 -42.84
CA GLU A 705 -3.14 32.26 -43.15
C GLU A 705 -3.42 33.09 -41.89
N SER A 706 -3.36 34.41 -42.02
CA SER A 706 -3.62 35.38 -40.94
C SER A 706 -2.90 35.02 -39.62
N PRO A 707 -1.56 34.87 -39.69
CA PRO A 707 -0.72 33.94 -38.92
C PRO A 707 -1.40 33.40 -37.66
N GLN A 708 -2.28 32.41 -37.83
CA GLN A 708 -3.03 31.83 -36.73
C GLN A 708 -2.18 30.83 -35.96
N VAL A 709 -1.48 29.94 -36.66
CA VAL A 709 -0.58 28.95 -36.08
C VAL A 709 0.66 28.81 -36.96
N ALA A 710 1.72 28.26 -36.41
CA ALA A 710 2.90 27.87 -37.18
C ALA A 710 3.36 26.46 -36.79
N LEU A 711 3.87 25.74 -37.78
CA LEU A 711 4.57 24.46 -37.61
C LEU A 711 6.04 24.67 -37.95
N PHE A 712 6.92 24.12 -37.12
CA PHE A 712 8.36 24.17 -37.30
C PHE A 712 8.94 22.77 -37.34
N CYS A 713 9.98 22.58 -38.16
CA CYS A 713 10.84 21.40 -38.11
C CYS A 713 12.17 21.79 -37.49
N LEU A 714 12.56 21.08 -36.43
CA LEU A 714 13.81 21.29 -35.71
C LEU A 714 14.81 20.15 -35.99
N ARG A 715 16.10 20.47 -35.98
CA ARG A 715 17.24 19.53 -36.12
C ARG A 715 18.35 19.80 -35.12
#